data_AF-D1W2A1-F1
#
_entry.id   AF-D1W2A1-F1
#
_cell.length_a   1.000
_cell.length_b   1.000
_cell.length_c   1.000
_cell.angle_alpha   90.00
_cell.angle_beta   90.00
_cell.angle_gamma   90.00
#
_symmetry.space_group_name_H-M   'P 1'
#
loop_
_entity.id
_entity.type
_entity.pdbx_description
1 polymer ?
#
loop_
_entity_poly.entity_id
_entity_poly.type
_entity_poly.pdbx_seq_one_letter_code
_entity_poly.pdbx_strand_id
1 'polypeptide(L)'
;MYRIKVLIFLACLSLAAKAQYNVDKLLRNGQVALHYEDYVLSIQYFNQIISLKPYLYEPWQYRAVAKFYLDDFTGAESDISKAIELNPYIHQFFDLRAITRIKQERFEDAINDYNHAIRLQPQQQNYWLNRAICLMNDKQYAKAQLQTDTIIHKWSQNANAYTLKAEIYLHQKDTTSAAKWLDKSLKVDPYDGSTWTMRAYISLARQQWKEADKELSQAIHLKPNQANNYVNRALARLNYNNLRGAMSDYDMALDLNPQDFLAHYNRGLLRMQLGDDNRAIEDFDFVIKLEPKNVMAIFNRALLLDRTGNLRAAIRDYSAVIEQFPNFWTGLSYRAHCYRRLGMIAKAELDEFRIFKAQMNKHVGVQKRWSKNKLKEMRKRSEIDPEKYNQIVVADENTVEHEYDSEYRGQIQHRKVEVELMPMYEVSYLPYQNGISSYQAFYKELEDFNLQHHPQHKLMLTCRPKQLTAEQSKMYFANIDQLSAQIQDAKNIKSVKSLLFQRAVAYTVTQNYDAAIQDLTVCISEDSTSAVTFWQRAVCQFMMNDFNASKGVDTQLKAAKTLDDLNHAIKLDPQNAYLYYNRANLYATRNDDQLAIKDYTKAIALDNRLAEAYYNLGIVHMKKGNRAAGMANLSKAGELGIYDAYSLMKKNRASK
;
A
#
# COMPACT_ATOMS: atom_id res chain seq x y z
N MET A 1 54.74 -3.06 49.07
CA MET A 1 54.47 -2.51 47.71
C MET A 1 54.10 -3.55 46.65
N TYR A 2 54.54 -4.82 46.74
CA TYR A 2 54.24 -5.83 45.71
C TYR A 2 52.76 -6.28 45.69
N ARG A 3 52.10 -6.41 46.86
CA ARG A 3 50.68 -6.79 46.95
C ARG A 3 49.71 -5.75 46.36
N ILE A 4 50.04 -4.45 46.45
CA ILE A 4 49.21 -3.37 45.88
C ILE A 4 49.30 -3.35 44.35
N LYS A 5 50.49 -3.64 43.78
CA LYS A 5 50.66 -3.72 42.32
C LYS A 5 49.91 -4.91 41.71
N VAL A 6 49.84 -6.05 42.40
CA VAL A 6 49.09 -7.23 41.95
C VAL A 6 47.56 -7.00 42.02
N LEU A 7 47.08 -6.31 43.06
CA LEU A 7 45.67 -5.92 43.18
C LEU A 7 45.24 -4.90 42.12
N ILE A 8 46.11 -3.94 41.77
CA ILE A 8 45.85 -2.98 40.68
C ILE A 8 45.86 -3.70 39.31
N PHE A 9 46.74 -4.68 39.10
CA PHE A 9 46.79 -5.47 37.86
C PHE A 9 45.54 -6.36 37.69
N LEU A 10 45.05 -6.99 38.78
CA LEU A 10 43.79 -7.76 38.78
C LEU A 10 42.54 -6.87 38.65
N ALA A 11 42.54 -5.66 39.20
CA ALA A 11 41.46 -4.68 39.00
C ALA A 11 41.40 -4.19 37.54
N CYS A 12 42.55 -3.99 36.89
CA CYS A 12 42.62 -3.64 35.47
C CYS A 12 42.16 -4.77 34.52
N LEU A 13 42.27 -6.04 34.93
CA LEU A 13 41.77 -7.19 34.16
C LEU A 13 40.24 -7.32 34.19
N SER A 14 39.56 -6.76 35.20
CA SER A 14 38.10 -6.80 35.33
C SER A 14 37.36 -5.76 34.47
N LEU A 15 38.09 -4.80 33.88
CA LEU A 15 37.51 -3.68 33.12
C LEU A 15 37.26 -3.98 31.62
N ALA A 16 37.49 -5.22 31.17
CA ALA A 16 37.29 -5.63 29.77
C ALA A 16 36.22 -6.73 29.57
N ALA A 17 35.33 -6.94 30.54
CA ALA A 17 34.16 -7.80 30.33
C ALA A 17 33.10 -7.02 29.53
N LYS A 18 33.25 -6.95 28.20
CA LYS A 18 32.12 -6.59 27.32
C LYS A 18 31.06 -7.67 27.53
N ALA A 19 29.89 -7.31 28.05
CA ALA A 19 28.74 -8.21 28.11
C ALA A 19 28.41 -8.69 26.68
N GLN A 20 28.88 -9.88 26.31
CA GLN A 20 28.58 -10.48 25.02
C GLN A 20 27.17 -11.06 25.11
N TYR A 21 26.24 -10.47 24.36
CA TYR A 21 24.93 -11.07 24.16
C TYR A 21 25.10 -12.51 23.66
N ASN A 22 24.39 -13.45 24.29
CA ASN A 22 24.33 -14.83 23.80
C ASN A 22 23.54 -14.83 22.48
N VAL A 23 24.28 -14.84 21.37
CA VAL A 23 23.74 -14.79 20.01
C VAL A 23 22.79 -15.95 19.74
N ASP A 24 23.09 -17.15 20.23
CA ASP A 24 22.25 -18.33 20.03
C ASP A 24 20.90 -18.18 20.75
N LYS A 25 20.91 -17.58 21.94
CA LYS A 25 19.68 -17.25 22.67
C LYS A 25 18.86 -16.18 21.94
N LEU A 26 19.49 -15.13 21.43
CA LEU A 26 18.79 -14.11 20.64
C LEU A 26 18.22 -14.68 19.34
N LEU A 27 18.97 -15.55 18.66
CA LEU A 27 18.52 -16.22 17.44
C LEU A 27 17.29 -17.08 17.72
N ARG A 28 17.32 -17.87 18.80
CA ARG A 28 16.18 -18.69 19.24
C ARG A 28 14.96 -17.84 19.60
N ASN A 29 15.16 -16.73 20.32
CA ASN A 29 14.06 -15.81 20.64
C ASN A 29 13.45 -15.18 19.37
N GLY A 30 14.29 -14.79 18.41
CA GLY A 30 13.85 -14.28 17.11
C GLY A 30 13.03 -15.30 16.32
N GLN A 31 13.47 -16.56 16.29
CA GLN A 31 12.74 -17.66 15.66
C GLN A 31 11.41 -17.96 16.35
N VAL A 32 11.38 -17.94 17.70
CA VAL A 32 10.15 -18.11 18.47
C VAL A 32 9.16 -16.98 18.17
N ALA A 33 9.62 -15.74 18.15
CA ALA A 33 8.79 -14.60 17.77
C ALA A 33 8.25 -14.75 16.34
N LEU A 34 9.09 -15.21 15.39
CA LEU A 34 8.68 -15.48 14.01
C LEU A 34 7.59 -16.56 13.92
N HIS A 35 7.73 -17.64 14.69
CA HIS A 35 6.76 -18.74 14.75
C HIS A 35 5.40 -18.29 15.31
N TYR A 36 5.41 -17.41 16.30
CA TYR A 36 4.19 -16.81 16.86
C TYR A 36 3.71 -15.57 16.10
N GLU A 37 4.21 -15.36 14.87
CA GLU A 37 3.78 -14.27 13.99
C GLU A 37 4.02 -12.86 14.55
N ASP A 38 4.90 -12.71 15.54
CA ASP A 38 5.39 -11.41 16.03
C ASP A 38 6.60 -10.97 15.19
N TYR A 39 6.30 -10.59 13.96
CA TYR A 39 7.30 -10.23 12.95
C TYR A 39 8.13 -9.01 13.34
N VAL A 40 7.51 -8.04 14.00
CA VAL A 40 8.21 -6.83 14.45
C VAL A 40 9.23 -7.20 15.51
N LEU A 41 8.83 -7.91 16.57
CA LEU A 41 9.74 -8.35 17.63
C LEU A 41 10.87 -9.24 17.08
N SER A 42 10.52 -10.13 16.16
CA SER A 42 11.48 -10.99 15.46
C SER A 42 12.55 -10.17 14.73
N ILE A 43 12.15 -9.13 13.97
CA ILE A 43 13.08 -8.21 13.32
C ILE A 43 13.99 -7.50 14.33
N GLN A 44 13.49 -7.12 15.53
CA GLN A 44 14.33 -6.49 16.56
C GLN A 44 15.47 -7.41 17.00
N TYR A 45 15.17 -8.68 17.27
CA TYR A 45 16.17 -9.66 17.66
C TYR A 45 17.21 -9.87 16.55
N PHE A 46 16.78 -10.03 15.30
CA PHE A 46 17.71 -10.22 14.19
C PHE A 46 18.54 -8.96 13.89
N ASN A 47 17.98 -7.76 14.03
CA ASN A 47 18.73 -6.51 13.92
C ASN A 47 19.89 -6.45 14.92
N GLN A 48 19.64 -6.83 16.19
CA GLN A 48 20.68 -6.90 17.20
C GLN A 48 21.79 -7.88 16.80
N ILE A 49 21.42 -9.08 16.34
CA ILE A 49 22.41 -10.08 15.92
C ILE A 49 23.22 -9.59 14.72
N ILE A 50 22.57 -9.02 13.70
CA ILE A 50 23.24 -8.50 12.49
C ILE A 50 24.22 -7.38 12.85
N SER A 51 23.87 -6.51 13.81
CA SER A 51 24.79 -5.46 14.29
C SER A 51 26.04 -6.01 14.98
N LEU A 52 25.95 -7.20 15.59
CA LEU A 52 27.04 -7.84 16.31
C LEU A 52 27.86 -8.79 15.42
N LYS A 53 27.19 -9.55 14.55
CA LYS A 53 27.75 -10.60 13.70
C LYS A 53 27.09 -10.58 12.32
N PRO A 54 27.45 -9.61 11.45
CA PRO A 54 26.82 -9.44 10.14
C PRO A 54 27.13 -10.57 9.14
N TYR A 55 28.09 -11.45 9.46
CA TYR A 55 28.51 -12.58 8.62
C TYR A 55 27.71 -13.87 8.84
N LEU A 56 26.83 -13.93 9.86
CA LEU A 56 25.90 -15.06 10.03
C LEU A 56 24.74 -14.90 9.05
N TYR A 57 24.42 -15.93 8.27
CA TYR A 57 23.36 -15.85 7.26
C TYR A 57 21.96 -15.99 7.88
N GLU A 58 21.84 -16.72 9.00
CA GLU A 58 20.55 -17.05 9.63
C GLU A 58 19.74 -15.82 10.02
N PRO A 59 20.31 -14.79 10.67
CA PRO A 59 19.57 -13.57 11.00
C PRO A 59 19.06 -12.83 9.76
N TRP A 60 19.83 -12.81 8.66
CA TRP A 60 19.40 -12.20 7.41
C TRP A 60 18.23 -12.96 6.79
N GLN A 61 18.31 -14.30 6.74
CA GLN A 61 17.23 -15.13 6.23
C GLN A 61 15.95 -14.93 7.05
N TYR A 62 16.00 -15.07 8.38
CA TYR A 62 14.79 -14.98 9.19
C TYR A 62 14.20 -13.57 9.22
N ARG A 63 15.05 -12.53 9.15
CA ARG A 63 14.58 -11.15 8.97
C ARG A 63 13.92 -10.95 7.60
N ALA A 64 14.45 -11.56 6.54
CA ALA A 64 13.82 -11.55 5.22
C ALA A 64 12.43 -12.19 5.25
N VAL A 65 12.27 -13.32 5.95
CA VAL A 65 10.98 -13.99 6.13
C VAL A 65 10.00 -13.08 6.88
N ALA A 66 10.43 -12.47 7.98
CA ALA A 66 9.58 -11.54 8.74
C ALA A 66 9.10 -10.35 7.89
N LYS A 67 10.02 -9.76 7.12
CA LYS A 67 9.70 -8.67 6.18
C LYS A 67 8.78 -9.12 5.06
N PHE A 68 8.96 -10.33 4.52
CA PHE A 68 8.10 -10.89 3.49
C PHE A 68 6.64 -10.96 3.97
N TYR A 69 6.41 -11.46 5.18
CA TYR A 69 5.06 -11.50 5.76
C TYR A 69 4.49 -10.11 6.05
N LEU A 70 5.34 -9.14 6.39
CA LEU A 70 4.96 -7.72 6.54
C LEU A 70 4.76 -6.99 5.20
N ASP A 71 4.70 -7.72 4.07
CA ASP A 71 4.62 -7.17 2.72
C ASP A 71 5.81 -6.26 2.33
N ASP A 72 6.91 -6.28 3.07
CA ASP A 72 8.16 -5.62 2.67
C ASP A 72 8.99 -6.52 1.75
N PHE A 73 8.51 -6.70 0.52
CA PHE A 73 9.20 -7.53 -0.48
C PHE A 73 10.55 -6.94 -0.91
N THR A 74 10.70 -5.62 -0.87
CA THR A 74 11.97 -4.94 -1.21
C THR A 74 13.05 -5.21 -0.17
N GLY A 75 12.72 -5.06 1.11
CA GLY A 75 13.63 -5.34 2.21
C GLY A 75 13.88 -6.84 2.37
N ALA A 76 12.86 -7.68 2.13
CA ALA A 76 13.02 -9.13 2.11
C ALA A 76 14.00 -9.57 1.00
N GLU A 77 13.88 -9.03 -0.21
CA GLU A 77 14.81 -9.32 -1.32
C GLU A 77 16.25 -8.91 -0.98
N SER A 78 16.44 -7.74 -0.34
CA SER A 78 17.76 -7.28 0.07
C SER A 78 18.39 -8.21 1.10
N ASP A 79 17.64 -8.59 2.13
CA ASP A 79 18.11 -9.45 3.20
C ASP A 79 18.43 -10.87 2.70
N ILE A 80 17.54 -11.46 1.90
CA ILE A 80 17.78 -12.79 1.37
C ILE A 80 18.93 -12.81 0.37
N SER A 81 19.14 -11.72 -0.39
CA SER A 81 20.32 -11.60 -1.25
C SER A 81 21.62 -11.58 -0.44
N LYS A 82 21.63 -10.95 0.73
CA LYS A 82 22.77 -11.01 1.64
C LYS A 82 22.97 -12.41 2.22
N ALA A 83 21.89 -13.10 2.59
CA ALA A 83 21.98 -14.50 3.04
C ALA A 83 22.55 -15.42 1.95
N ILE A 84 22.17 -15.24 0.67
CA ILE A 84 22.73 -15.98 -0.48
C ILE A 84 24.22 -15.70 -0.67
N GLU A 85 24.65 -14.45 -0.52
CA GLU A 85 26.08 -14.08 -0.59
C GLU A 85 26.90 -14.80 0.49
N LEU A 86 26.33 -14.92 1.69
CA LEU A 86 26.98 -15.58 2.83
C LEU A 86 26.95 -17.12 2.71
N ASN A 87 25.87 -17.70 2.20
CA ASN A 87 25.75 -19.13 1.97
C ASN A 87 24.92 -19.46 0.71
N PRO A 88 25.58 -19.69 -0.45
CA PRO A 88 24.90 -19.87 -1.73
C PRO A 88 24.39 -21.31 -1.99
N TYR A 89 24.60 -22.25 -1.06
CA TYR A 89 24.23 -23.66 -1.24
C TYR A 89 22.82 -23.99 -0.73
N ILE A 90 22.17 -23.05 -0.05
CA ILE A 90 20.83 -23.24 0.50
C ILE A 90 19.80 -22.87 -0.57
N HIS A 91 19.17 -23.90 -1.16
CA HIS A 91 18.22 -23.73 -2.26
C HIS A 91 16.97 -22.93 -1.86
N GLN A 92 16.54 -23.01 -0.59
CA GLN A 92 15.40 -22.25 -0.07
C GLN A 92 15.59 -20.74 -0.15
N PHE A 93 16.82 -20.24 -0.22
CA PHE A 93 17.04 -18.79 -0.33
C PHE A 93 16.68 -18.25 -1.70
N PHE A 94 17.00 -19.02 -2.74
CA PHE A 94 16.60 -18.69 -4.10
C PHE A 94 15.07 -18.78 -4.25
N ASP A 95 14.42 -19.75 -3.59
CA ASP A 95 12.97 -19.84 -3.56
C ASP A 95 12.31 -18.61 -2.91
N LEU A 96 12.74 -18.24 -1.69
CA LEU A 96 12.23 -17.04 -1.01
C LEU A 96 12.48 -15.78 -1.85
N ARG A 97 13.66 -15.64 -2.46
CA ARG A 97 13.96 -14.51 -3.35
C ARG A 97 13.08 -14.51 -4.60
N ALA A 98 12.87 -15.66 -5.23
CA ALA A 98 12.00 -15.79 -6.40
C ALA A 98 10.57 -15.36 -6.07
N ILE A 99 10.02 -15.80 -4.94
CA ILE A 99 8.66 -15.45 -4.51
C ILE A 99 8.56 -13.96 -4.18
N THR A 100 9.58 -13.38 -3.51
CA THR A 100 9.61 -11.92 -3.28
C THR A 100 9.61 -11.12 -4.58
N ARG A 101 10.28 -11.61 -5.63
CA ARG A 101 10.35 -10.99 -6.97
C ARG A 101 9.06 -11.17 -7.76
N ILE A 102 8.43 -12.34 -7.68
CA ILE A 102 7.09 -12.61 -8.23
C ILE A 102 6.08 -11.58 -7.69
N LYS A 103 6.08 -11.35 -6.38
CA LYS A 103 5.18 -10.37 -5.76
C LYS A 103 5.50 -8.90 -6.13
N GLN A 104 6.67 -8.66 -6.71
CA GLN A 104 7.07 -7.40 -7.34
C GLN A 104 6.85 -7.39 -8.86
N GLU A 105 6.20 -8.41 -9.43
CA GLU A 105 5.97 -8.59 -10.88
C GLU A 105 7.27 -8.73 -11.71
N ARG A 106 8.38 -9.12 -11.07
CA ARG A 106 9.70 -9.34 -11.69
C ARG A 106 9.92 -10.81 -12.02
N PHE A 107 9.23 -11.29 -13.06
CA PHE A 107 9.21 -12.72 -13.43
C PHE A 107 10.54 -13.23 -13.98
N GLU A 108 11.26 -12.45 -14.80
CA GLU A 108 12.56 -12.84 -15.36
C GLU A 108 13.61 -13.13 -14.27
N ASP A 109 13.70 -12.26 -13.27
CA ASP A 109 14.60 -12.44 -12.13
C ASP A 109 14.23 -13.67 -11.29
N ALA A 110 12.93 -13.93 -11.10
CA ALA A 110 12.45 -15.12 -10.40
C ALA A 110 12.76 -16.41 -11.18
N ILE A 111 12.70 -16.39 -12.52
CA ILE A 111 13.10 -17.53 -13.37
C ILE A 111 14.58 -17.86 -13.15
N ASN A 112 15.44 -16.84 -13.07
CA ASN A 112 16.85 -17.03 -12.79
C ASN A 112 17.10 -17.67 -11.43
N ASP A 113 16.39 -17.21 -10.39
CA ASP A 113 16.47 -17.82 -9.06
C ASP A 113 16.02 -19.28 -9.06
N TYR A 114 14.90 -19.61 -9.70
CA TYR A 114 14.47 -21.01 -9.81
C TYR A 114 15.44 -21.86 -10.64
N ASN A 115 16.12 -21.29 -11.66
CA ASN A 115 17.18 -21.99 -12.36
C ASN A 115 18.34 -22.37 -11.43
N HIS A 116 18.64 -21.56 -10.41
CA HIS A 116 19.63 -21.88 -9.38
C HIS A 116 19.08 -22.90 -8.36
N ALA A 117 17.86 -22.70 -7.86
CA ALA A 117 17.22 -23.62 -6.92
C ALA A 117 17.11 -25.04 -7.47
N ILE A 118 16.72 -25.18 -8.75
CA ILE A 118 16.63 -26.48 -9.44
C ILE A 118 18.01 -27.12 -9.66
N ARG A 119 19.05 -26.33 -9.89
CA ARG A 119 20.44 -26.85 -10.00
C ARG A 119 20.90 -27.46 -8.68
N LEU A 120 20.54 -26.85 -7.55
CA LEU A 120 20.88 -27.35 -6.22
C LEU A 120 20.01 -28.55 -5.81
N GLN A 121 18.70 -28.47 -6.04
CA GLN A 121 17.74 -29.51 -5.66
C GLN A 121 16.80 -29.88 -6.83
N PRO A 122 17.24 -30.73 -7.77
CA PRO A 122 16.50 -31.00 -9.01
C PRO A 122 15.24 -31.84 -8.81
N GLN A 123 15.11 -32.54 -7.68
CA GLN A 123 13.95 -33.38 -7.37
C GLN A 123 12.77 -32.60 -6.77
N GLN A 124 12.97 -31.32 -6.41
CA GLN A 124 11.91 -30.51 -5.81
C GLN A 124 10.92 -30.04 -6.88
N GLN A 125 9.79 -30.74 -7.00
CA GLN A 125 8.75 -30.49 -8.00
C GLN A 125 8.24 -29.03 -7.99
N ASN A 126 8.10 -28.42 -6.81
CA ASN A 126 7.57 -27.06 -6.65
C ASN A 126 8.41 -26.02 -7.40
N TYR A 127 9.74 -26.15 -7.43
CA TYR A 127 10.60 -25.21 -8.16
C TYR A 127 10.38 -25.28 -9.66
N TRP A 128 10.14 -26.47 -10.19
CA TRP A 128 9.80 -26.65 -11.60
C TRP A 128 8.43 -26.05 -11.92
N LEU A 129 7.44 -26.26 -11.06
CA LEU A 129 6.11 -25.69 -11.25
C LEU A 129 6.15 -24.16 -11.18
N ASN A 130 6.74 -23.59 -10.13
CA ASN A 130 6.81 -22.14 -9.93
C ASN A 130 7.57 -21.44 -11.06
N ARG A 131 8.66 -22.03 -11.57
CA ARG A 131 9.36 -21.49 -12.76
C ARG A 131 8.50 -21.53 -14.02
N ALA A 132 7.71 -22.60 -14.22
CA ALA A 132 6.80 -22.68 -15.36
C ALA A 132 5.70 -21.60 -15.29
N ILE A 133 5.16 -21.32 -14.10
CA ILE A 133 4.22 -20.22 -13.86
C ILE A 133 4.89 -18.87 -14.19
N CYS A 134 6.12 -18.63 -13.71
CA CYS A 134 6.85 -17.40 -14.06
C CYS A 134 7.07 -17.25 -15.57
N LEU A 135 7.42 -18.33 -16.28
CA LEU A 135 7.58 -18.30 -17.75
C LEU A 135 6.26 -17.97 -18.46
N MET A 136 5.14 -18.48 -17.97
CA MET A 136 3.82 -18.17 -18.50
C MET A 136 3.47 -16.69 -18.29
N ASN A 137 3.68 -16.16 -17.09
CA ASN A 137 3.42 -14.75 -16.75
C ASN A 137 4.34 -13.79 -17.52
N ASP A 138 5.58 -14.21 -17.79
CA ASP A 138 6.53 -13.50 -18.65
C ASP A 138 6.24 -13.70 -20.16
N LYS A 139 5.13 -14.35 -20.51
CA LYS A 139 4.65 -14.62 -21.88
C LYS A 139 5.59 -15.50 -22.72
N GLN A 140 6.51 -16.22 -22.09
CA GLN A 140 7.41 -17.18 -22.72
C GLN A 140 6.73 -18.56 -22.88
N TYR A 141 5.57 -18.59 -23.56
CA TYR A 141 4.69 -19.75 -23.62
C TYR A 141 5.34 -21.03 -24.14
N ALA A 142 6.23 -20.93 -25.14
CA ALA A 142 6.93 -22.09 -25.69
C ALA A 142 7.85 -22.77 -24.66
N LYS A 143 8.57 -21.97 -23.85
CA LYS A 143 9.43 -22.49 -22.78
C LYS A 143 8.60 -23.04 -21.63
N ALA A 144 7.52 -22.35 -21.27
CA ALA A 144 6.59 -22.82 -20.25
C ALA A 144 5.98 -24.18 -20.64
N GLN A 145 5.59 -24.35 -21.91
CA GLN A 145 5.05 -25.59 -22.43
C GLN A 145 6.06 -26.74 -22.36
N LEU A 146 7.29 -26.51 -22.85
CA LEU A 146 8.38 -27.50 -22.73
C LEU A 146 8.62 -27.87 -21.27
N GLN A 147 8.57 -26.89 -20.36
CA GLN A 147 8.73 -27.16 -18.94
C GLN A 147 7.58 -28.02 -18.38
N THR A 148 6.33 -27.72 -18.72
CA THR A 148 5.20 -28.58 -18.32
C THR A 148 5.34 -30.01 -18.86
N ASP A 149 5.85 -30.19 -20.09
CA ASP A 149 6.15 -31.51 -20.65
C ASP A 149 7.17 -32.28 -19.81
N THR A 150 8.24 -31.61 -19.39
CA THR A 150 9.26 -32.24 -18.53
C THR A 150 8.70 -32.59 -17.16
N ILE A 151 7.83 -31.76 -16.59
CA ILE A 151 7.20 -32.02 -15.28
C ILE A 151 6.26 -33.22 -15.38
N ILE A 152 5.40 -33.26 -16.40
CA ILE A 152 4.46 -34.36 -16.63
C ILE A 152 5.20 -35.69 -16.86
N HIS A 153 6.33 -35.67 -17.57
CA HIS A 153 7.14 -36.86 -17.79
C HIS A 153 7.79 -37.37 -16.49
N LYS A 154 8.31 -36.47 -15.63
CA LYS A 154 8.97 -36.84 -14.37
C LYS A 154 7.99 -37.18 -13.25
N TRP A 155 6.89 -36.44 -13.16
CA TRP A 155 5.90 -36.50 -12.10
C TRP A 155 4.49 -36.55 -12.70
N SER A 156 4.11 -37.72 -13.21
CA SER A 156 2.83 -37.93 -13.89
C SER A 156 1.60 -37.77 -13.00
N GLN A 157 1.76 -37.79 -11.68
CA GLN A 157 0.68 -37.56 -10.70
C GLN A 157 0.54 -36.08 -10.30
N ASN A 158 1.27 -35.17 -10.94
CA ASN A 158 1.16 -33.74 -10.67
C ASN A 158 0.00 -33.11 -11.47
N ALA A 159 -1.19 -33.04 -10.86
CA ALA A 159 -2.38 -32.39 -11.45
C ALA A 159 -2.11 -30.94 -11.88
N ASN A 160 -1.43 -30.16 -11.04
CA ASN A 160 -1.13 -28.73 -11.29
C ASN A 160 -0.34 -28.52 -12.59
N ALA A 161 0.52 -29.46 -12.98
CA ALA A 161 1.26 -29.37 -14.24
C ALA A 161 0.35 -29.49 -15.48
N TYR A 162 -0.68 -30.33 -15.40
CA TYR A 162 -1.67 -30.46 -16.47
C TYR A 162 -2.58 -29.23 -16.54
N THR A 163 -2.98 -28.68 -15.39
CA THR A 163 -3.78 -27.44 -15.33
C THR A 163 -2.99 -26.26 -15.88
N LEU A 164 -1.74 -26.05 -15.45
CA LEU A 164 -0.87 -25.01 -15.99
C LEU A 164 -0.65 -25.15 -17.50
N LYS A 165 -0.50 -26.39 -17.99
CA LYS A 165 -0.39 -26.63 -19.43
C LYS A 165 -1.65 -26.22 -20.19
N ALA A 166 -2.84 -26.51 -19.63
CA ALA A 166 -4.09 -26.06 -20.21
C ALA A 166 -4.19 -24.52 -20.23
N GLU A 167 -3.72 -23.83 -19.19
CA GLU A 167 -3.73 -22.37 -19.10
C GLU A 167 -2.84 -21.74 -20.18
N ILE A 168 -1.65 -22.32 -20.42
CA ILE A 168 -0.75 -21.89 -21.50
C ILE A 168 -1.48 -21.96 -22.85
N TYR A 169 -2.23 -23.03 -23.13
CA TYR A 169 -3.04 -23.14 -24.35
C TYR A 169 -4.20 -22.13 -24.40
N LEU A 170 -4.84 -21.82 -23.26
CA LEU A 170 -5.86 -20.76 -23.21
C LEU A 170 -5.28 -19.38 -23.55
N HIS A 171 -4.09 -19.05 -23.06
CA HIS A 171 -3.39 -17.81 -23.45
C HIS A 171 -3.05 -17.78 -24.94
N GLN A 172 -2.81 -18.93 -25.55
CA GLN A 172 -2.63 -19.09 -27.00
C GLN A 172 -3.97 -19.15 -27.78
N LYS A 173 -5.12 -19.00 -27.09
CA LYS A 173 -6.48 -19.11 -27.64
C LYS A 173 -6.86 -20.50 -28.17
N ASP A 174 -6.09 -21.54 -27.87
CA ASP A 174 -6.43 -22.92 -28.19
C ASP A 174 -7.25 -23.54 -27.05
N THR A 175 -8.56 -23.30 -27.09
CA THR A 175 -9.48 -23.89 -26.11
C THR A 175 -9.58 -25.41 -26.23
N THR A 176 -9.30 -25.98 -27.41
CA THR A 176 -9.49 -27.42 -27.69
C THR A 176 -8.42 -28.27 -27.03
N SER A 177 -7.16 -27.85 -27.15
CA SER A 177 -6.06 -28.48 -26.44
C SER A 177 -6.17 -28.23 -24.95
N ALA A 178 -6.55 -27.02 -24.52
CA ALA A 178 -6.74 -26.71 -23.10
C ALA A 178 -7.75 -27.66 -22.43
N ALA A 179 -8.93 -27.86 -23.03
CA ALA A 179 -9.94 -28.79 -22.49
C ALA A 179 -9.40 -30.23 -22.33
N LYS A 180 -8.65 -30.73 -23.31
CA LYS A 180 -8.04 -32.07 -23.25
C LYS A 180 -7.04 -32.21 -22.10
N TRP A 181 -6.30 -31.16 -21.78
CA TRP A 181 -5.34 -31.18 -20.67
C TRP A 181 -6.02 -31.02 -19.32
N LEU A 182 -7.10 -30.23 -19.21
CA LEU A 182 -7.95 -30.21 -18.01
C LEU A 182 -8.60 -31.56 -17.74
N ASP A 183 -9.08 -32.27 -18.78
CA ASP A 183 -9.59 -33.64 -18.64
C ASP A 183 -8.55 -34.60 -18.06
N LYS A 184 -7.27 -34.43 -18.43
CA LYS A 184 -6.18 -35.22 -17.84
C LYS A 184 -5.89 -34.81 -16.40
N SER A 185 -5.92 -33.52 -16.10
CA SER A 185 -5.78 -33.01 -14.74
C SER A 185 -6.85 -33.61 -13.82
N LEU A 186 -8.13 -33.55 -14.21
CA LEU A 186 -9.26 -34.10 -13.45
C LEU A 186 -9.25 -35.62 -13.30
N LYS A 187 -8.51 -36.35 -14.14
CA LYS A 187 -8.28 -37.80 -13.93
C LYS A 187 -7.28 -38.08 -12.82
N VAL A 188 -6.33 -37.17 -12.61
CA VAL A 188 -5.31 -37.26 -11.56
C VAL A 188 -5.86 -36.71 -10.26
N ASP A 189 -6.48 -35.53 -10.29
CA ASP A 189 -7.15 -34.91 -9.15
C ASP A 189 -8.59 -34.51 -9.51
N PRO A 190 -9.58 -35.39 -9.25
CA PRO A 190 -11.00 -35.08 -9.47
C PRO A 190 -11.57 -34.02 -8.53
N TYR A 191 -10.89 -33.70 -7.42
CA TYR A 191 -11.39 -32.82 -6.36
C TYR A 191 -10.90 -31.37 -6.50
N ASP A 192 -10.12 -31.07 -7.54
CA ASP A 192 -9.69 -29.71 -7.81
C ASP A 192 -10.83 -28.85 -8.39
N GLY A 193 -11.52 -28.11 -7.51
CA GLY A 193 -12.58 -27.19 -7.89
C GLY A 193 -12.12 -26.06 -8.85
N SER A 194 -10.84 -25.69 -8.85
CA SER A 194 -10.28 -24.68 -9.77
C SER A 194 -10.27 -25.19 -11.20
N THR A 195 -9.81 -26.43 -11.40
CA THR A 195 -9.80 -27.09 -12.70
C THR A 195 -11.22 -27.28 -13.25
N TRP A 196 -12.20 -27.64 -12.40
CA TRP A 196 -13.62 -27.67 -12.79
C TRP A 196 -14.14 -26.29 -13.24
N THR A 197 -13.78 -25.23 -12.51
CA THR A 197 -14.14 -23.85 -12.85
C THR A 197 -13.58 -23.45 -14.23
N MET A 198 -12.30 -23.72 -14.46
CA MET A 198 -11.62 -23.40 -15.72
C MET A 198 -12.20 -24.18 -16.90
N ARG A 199 -12.56 -25.45 -16.68
CA ARG A 199 -13.25 -26.28 -17.67
C ARG A 199 -14.62 -25.69 -18.01
N ALA A 200 -15.39 -25.29 -17.01
CA ALA A 200 -16.68 -24.64 -17.22
C ALA A 200 -16.58 -23.34 -18.02
N TYR A 201 -15.52 -22.55 -17.83
CA TYR A 201 -15.29 -21.35 -18.65
C TYR A 201 -15.07 -21.69 -20.13
N ILE A 202 -14.36 -22.78 -20.43
CA ILE A 202 -14.22 -23.25 -21.82
C ILE A 202 -15.59 -23.67 -22.38
N SER A 203 -16.40 -24.37 -21.59
CA SER A 203 -17.75 -24.77 -21.98
C SER A 203 -18.66 -23.56 -22.22
N LEU A 204 -18.60 -22.52 -21.36
CA LEU A 204 -19.32 -21.26 -21.54
C LEU A 204 -18.89 -20.53 -22.82
N ALA A 205 -17.58 -20.43 -23.07
CA ALA A 205 -17.05 -19.81 -24.29
C ALA A 205 -17.50 -20.53 -25.57
N ARG A 206 -17.75 -21.85 -25.48
CA ARG A 206 -18.29 -22.69 -26.56
C ARG A 206 -19.82 -22.73 -26.61
N GLN A 207 -20.52 -22.01 -25.74
CA GLN A 207 -21.99 -22.03 -25.63
C GLN A 207 -22.56 -23.41 -25.26
N GLN A 208 -21.75 -24.24 -24.59
CA GLN A 208 -22.14 -25.55 -24.07
C GLN A 208 -22.77 -25.38 -22.68
N TRP A 209 -23.97 -24.79 -22.65
CA TRP A 209 -24.58 -24.27 -21.43
C TRP A 209 -24.91 -25.35 -20.38
N LYS A 210 -25.34 -26.53 -20.82
CA LYS A 210 -25.70 -27.63 -19.91
C LYS A 210 -24.48 -28.29 -19.29
N GLU A 211 -23.40 -28.41 -20.07
CA GLU A 211 -22.11 -28.91 -19.63
C GLU A 211 -21.50 -27.94 -18.60
N ALA A 212 -21.51 -26.64 -18.91
CA ALA A 212 -21.03 -25.60 -18.00
C ALA A 212 -21.77 -25.60 -16.65
N ASP A 213 -23.10 -25.76 -16.65
CA ASP A 213 -23.90 -25.85 -15.42
C ASP A 213 -23.51 -27.07 -14.55
N LYS A 214 -23.24 -28.23 -15.17
CA LYS A 214 -22.76 -29.42 -14.45
C LYS A 214 -21.37 -29.21 -13.87
N GLU A 215 -20.45 -28.69 -14.68
CA GLU A 215 -19.05 -28.43 -14.30
C GLU A 215 -18.97 -27.39 -13.17
N LEU A 216 -19.75 -26.31 -13.25
CA LEU A 216 -19.85 -25.30 -12.19
C LEU A 216 -20.52 -25.84 -10.93
N SER A 217 -21.49 -26.74 -11.06
CA SER A 217 -22.11 -27.38 -9.90
C SER A 217 -21.11 -28.24 -9.13
N GLN A 218 -20.20 -28.94 -9.82
CA GLN A 218 -19.08 -29.62 -9.18
C GLN A 218 -18.08 -28.63 -8.56
N ALA A 219 -17.71 -27.58 -9.29
CA ALA A 219 -16.81 -26.55 -8.76
C ALA A 219 -17.37 -25.90 -7.48
N ILE A 220 -18.67 -25.62 -7.43
CA ILE A 220 -19.36 -25.06 -6.26
C ILE A 220 -19.43 -26.05 -5.11
N HIS A 221 -19.65 -27.34 -5.39
CA HIS A 221 -19.63 -28.36 -4.35
C HIS A 221 -18.27 -28.45 -3.66
N LEU A 222 -17.18 -28.32 -4.42
CA LEU A 222 -15.81 -28.37 -3.92
C LEU A 222 -15.35 -27.04 -3.29
N LYS A 223 -15.76 -25.91 -3.86
CA LYS A 223 -15.41 -24.55 -3.42
C LYS A 223 -16.68 -23.67 -3.33
N PRO A 224 -17.47 -23.79 -2.25
CA PRO A 224 -18.78 -23.13 -2.15
C PRO A 224 -18.73 -21.61 -1.95
N ASN A 225 -17.59 -21.05 -1.53
CA ASN A 225 -17.45 -19.62 -1.22
C ASN A 225 -16.97 -18.78 -2.41
N GLN A 226 -16.91 -19.34 -3.62
CA GLN A 226 -16.47 -18.65 -4.84
C GLN A 226 -17.67 -17.99 -5.54
N ALA A 227 -17.94 -16.71 -5.26
CA ALA A 227 -19.07 -15.96 -5.83
C ALA A 227 -19.14 -16.01 -7.36
N ASN A 228 -17.98 -15.90 -8.04
CA ASN A 228 -17.87 -15.95 -9.49
C ASN A 228 -18.44 -17.24 -10.11
N ASN A 229 -18.35 -18.37 -9.40
CA ASN A 229 -18.89 -19.63 -9.90
C ASN A 229 -20.41 -19.61 -9.98
N TYR A 230 -21.09 -18.95 -9.04
CA TYR A 230 -22.54 -18.77 -9.08
C TYR A 230 -22.95 -17.81 -10.18
N VAL A 231 -22.26 -16.67 -10.35
CA VAL A 231 -22.53 -15.71 -11.45
C VAL A 231 -22.45 -16.40 -12.82
N ASN A 232 -21.41 -17.21 -13.03
CA ASN A 232 -21.20 -17.93 -14.29
C ASN A 232 -22.20 -19.08 -14.47
N ARG A 233 -22.65 -19.72 -13.39
CA ARG A 233 -23.68 -20.77 -13.47
C ARG A 233 -25.05 -20.18 -13.77
N ALA A 234 -25.36 -19.02 -13.20
CA ALA A 234 -26.54 -18.25 -13.50
C ALA A 234 -26.59 -17.85 -14.99
N LEU A 235 -25.46 -17.40 -15.54
CA LEU A 235 -25.30 -17.13 -16.97
C LEU A 235 -25.62 -18.37 -17.82
N ALA A 236 -25.03 -19.53 -17.47
CA ALA A 236 -25.29 -20.78 -18.19
C ALA A 236 -26.79 -21.14 -18.17
N ARG A 237 -27.40 -21.07 -16.98
CA ARG A 237 -28.82 -21.37 -16.73
C ARG A 237 -29.77 -20.46 -17.49
N LEU A 238 -29.45 -19.17 -17.56
CA LEU A 238 -30.25 -18.20 -18.31
C LEU A 238 -30.30 -18.56 -19.80
N ASN A 239 -29.16 -18.94 -20.39
CA ASN A 239 -29.07 -19.26 -21.83
C ASN A 239 -29.84 -20.52 -22.24
N TYR A 240 -30.16 -21.45 -21.32
CA TYR A 240 -31.07 -22.57 -21.59
C TYR A 240 -32.44 -22.42 -20.90
N ASN A 241 -32.79 -21.21 -20.47
CA ASN A 241 -34.09 -20.79 -19.93
C ASN A 241 -34.44 -21.31 -18.52
N ASN A 242 -33.45 -21.62 -17.69
CA ASN A 242 -33.63 -21.90 -16.27
C ASN A 242 -33.55 -20.61 -15.43
N LEU A 243 -34.55 -19.74 -15.57
CA LEU A 243 -34.57 -18.40 -14.95
C LEU A 243 -34.62 -18.47 -13.42
N ARG A 244 -35.35 -19.44 -12.84
CA ARG A 244 -35.43 -19.64 -11.39
C ARG A 244 -34.08 -20.03 -10.78
N GLY A 245 -33.37 -20.97 -11.44
CA GLY A 245 -32.03 -21.37 -11.02
C GLY A 245 -31.02 -20.24 -11.15
N ALA A 246 -31.10 -19.45 -12.23
CA ALA A 246 -30.25 -18.28 -12.43
C ALA A 246 -30.47 -17.20 -11.36
N MET A 247 -31.73 -16.91 -10.99
CA MET A 247 -32.02 -15.94 -9.92
C MET A 247 -31.42 -16.38 -8.58
N SER A 248 -31.63 -17.65 -8.21
CA SER A 248 -31.08 -18.21 -6.96
C SER A 248 -29.55 -18.16 -6.91
N ASP A 249 -28.88 -18.35 -8.05
CA ASP A 249 -27.43 -18.27 -8.12
C ASP A 249 -26.93 -16.82 -8.01
N TYR A 250 -27.62 -15.85 -8.63
CA TYR A 250 -27.25 -14.44 -8.46
C TYR A 250 -27.47 -13.94 -7.03
N ASP A 251 -28.53 -14.37 -6.36
CA ASP A 251 -28.76 -14.03 -4.96
C ASP A 251 -27.63 -14.59 -4.06
N MET A 252 -27.27 -15.87 -4.23
CA MET A 252 -26.16 -16.48 -3.50
C MET A 252 -24.80 -15.81 -3.80
N ALA A 253 -24.55 -15.40 -5.05
CA ALA A 253 -23.34 -14.67 -5.41
C ALA A 253 -23.22 -13.36 -4.62
N LEU A 254 -24.33 -12.65 -4.44
CA LEU A 254 -24.39 -11.38 -3.72
C LEU A 254 -24.42 -11.54 -2.20
N ASP A 255 -24.91 -12.66 -1.68
CA ASP A 255 -24.75 -13.04 -0.27
C ASP A 255 -23.26 -13.26 0.07
N LEU A 256 -22.49 -13.87 -0.86
CA LEU A 256 -21.06 -14.09 -0.70
C LEU A 256 -20.21 -12.83 -0.94
N ASN A 257 -20.55 -12.06 -1.98
CA ASN A 257 -19.88 -10.80 -2.32
C ASN A 257 -20.90 -9.69 -2.62
N PRO A 258 -21.29 -8.89 -1.60
CA PRO A 258 -22.28 -7.83 -1.76
C PRO A 258 -21.85 -6.67 -2.67
N GLN A 259 -20.58 -6.62 -3.10
CA GLN A 259 -20.06 -5.56 -3.97
C GLN A 259 -19.77 -6.04 -5.40
N ASP A 260 -20.20 -7.26 -5.75
CA ASP A 260 -20.00 -7.79 -7.09
C ASP A 260 -20.85 -7.03 -8.13
N PHE A 261 -20.15 -6.23 -8.95
CA PHE A 261 -20.74 -5.45 -10.02
C PHE A 261 -21.49 -6.32 -11.04
N LEU A 262 -20.90 -7.44 -11.48
CA LEU A 262 -21.46 -8.28 -12.54
C LEU A 262 -22.71 -9.00 -12.04
N ALA A 263 -22.69 -9.45 -10.79
CA ALA A 263 -23.85 -10.08 -10.17
C ALA A 263 -25.03 -9.10 -10.08
N HIS A 264 -24.83 -7.87 -9.61
CA HIS A 264 -25.89 -6.85 -9.58
C HIS A 264 -26.41 -6.51 -10.97
N TYR A 265 -25.52 -6.26 -11.94
CA TYR A 265 -25.91 -5.87 -13.29
C TYR A 265 -26.73 -7.00 -13.99
N ASN A 266 -26.24 -8.23 -13.93
CA ASN A 266 -26.89 -9.37 -14.58
C ASN A 266 -28.19 -9.78 -13.87
N ARG A 267 -28.26 -9.67 -12.54
CA ARG A 267 -29.51 -9.87 -11.79
C ARG A 267 -30.55 -8.81 -12.12
N GLY A 268 -30.14 -7.55 -12.26
CA GLY A 268 -31.02 -6.44 -12.67
C GLY A 268 -31.65 -6.68 -14.04
N LEU A 269 -30.86 -7.17 -15.02
CA LEU A 269 -31.37 -7.57 -16.33
C LEU A 269 -32.36 -8.74 -16.23
N LEU A 270 -32.06 -9.77 -15.43
CA LEU A 270 -32.96 -10.91 -15.24
C LEU A 270 -34.27 -10.48 -14.55
N ARG A 271 -34.21 -9.62 -13.55
CA ARG A 271 -35.41 -9.06 -12.86
C ARG A 271 -36.27 -8.25 -13.82
N MET A 272 -35.64 -7.43 -14.67
CA MET A 272 -36.34 -6.69 -15.73
C MET A 272 -37.05 -7.65 -16.72
N GLN A 273 -36.43 -8.77 -17.07
CA GLN A 273 -37.07 -9.78 -17.94
C GLN A 273 -38.26 -10.47 -17.26
N LEU A 274 -38.20 -10.66 -15.94
CA LEU A 274 -39.27 -11.25 -15.14
C LEU A 274 -40.36 -10.25 -14.71
N GLY A 275 -40.16 -8.96 -14.99
CA GLY A 275 -41.10 -7.88 -14.62
C GLY A 275 -40.99 -7.40 -13.16
N ASP A 276 -39.93 -7.77 -12.43
CA ASP A 276 -39.64 -7.24 -11.09
C ASP A 276 -38.91 -5.88 -11.19
N ASP A 277 -39.60 -4.90 -11.80
CA ASP A 277 -39.01 -3.64 -12.24
C ASP A 277 -38.45 -2.80 -11.07
N ASN A 278 -39.13 -2.78 -9.92
CA ASN A 278 -38.70 -1.99 -8.75
C ASN A 278 -37.38 -2.52 -8.17
N ARG A 279 -37.24 -3.85 -8.02
CA ARG A 279 -36.00 -4.45 -7.51
C ARG A 279 -34.87 -4.42 -8.55
N ALA A 280 -35.21 -4.43 -9.84
CA ALA A 280 -34.23 -4.19 -10.89
C ALA A 280 -33.65 -2.76 -10.82
N ILE A 281 -34.46 -1.76 -10.49
CA ILE A 281 -33.98 -0.37 -10.26
C ILE A 281 -32.95 -0.33 -9.12
N GLU A 282 -33.21 -1.03 -8.00
CA GLU A 282 -32.28 -1.09 -6.87
C GLU A 282 -30.90 -1.69 -7.28
N ASP A 283 -30.91 -2.75 -8.10
CA ASP A 283 -29.69 -3.35 -8.63
C ASP A 283 -28.91 -2.37 -9.52
N PHE A 284 -29.58 -1.66 -10.42
CA PHE A 284 -28.92 -0.65 -11.26
C PHE A 284 -28.47 0.59 -10.49
N ASP A 285 -29.19 0.99 -9.45
CA ASP A 285 -28.76 2.06 -8.54
C ASP A 285 -27.44 1.71 -7.85
N PHE A 286 -27.29 0.46 -7.40
CA PHE A 286 -26.04 -0.02 -6.84
C PHE A 286 -24.90 0.02 -7.86
N VAL A 287 -25.15 -0.47 -9.09
CA VAL A 287 -24.18 -0.42 -10.17
C VAL A 287 -23.73 1.01 -10.49
N ILE A 288 -24.67 1.96 -10.54
CA ILE A 288 -24.39 3.38 -10.82
C ILE A 288 -23.64 4.03 -9.67
N LYS A 289 -23.86 3.59 -8.42
CA LYS A 289 -23.10 4.06 -7.27
C LYS A 289 -21.62 3.65 -7.37
N LEU A 290 -21.35 2.42 -7.82
CA LEU A 290 -19.98 1.93 -8.05
C LEU A 290 -19.34 2.58 -9.28
N GLU A 291 -20.09 2.68 -10.37
CA GLU A 291 -19.64 3.26 -11.62
C GLU A 291 -20.59 4.38 -12.12
N PRO A 292 -20.41 5.63 -11.66
CA PRO A 292 -21.30 6.74 -12.00
C PRO A 292 -21.36 7.09 -13.49
N LYS A 293 -20.43 6.57 -14.29
CA LYS A 293 -20.36 6.79 -15.74
C LYS A 293 -20.80 5.57 -16.56
N ASN A 294 -21.33 4.52 -15.93
CA ASN A 294 -21.77 3.32 -16.64
C ASN A 294 -23.07 3.61 -17.41
N VAL A 295 -22.93 3.86 -18.71
CA VAL A 295 -24.04 4.28 -19.57
C VAL A 295 -25.10 3.21 -19.73
N MET A 296 -24.72 1.91 -19.74
CA MET A 296 -25.69 0.83 -19.87
C MET A 296 -26.58 0.73 -18.64
N ALA A 297 -26.00 0.79 -17.44
CA ALA A 297 -26.76 0.76 -16.20
C ALA A 297 -27.70 1.97 -16.08
N ILE A 298 -27.22 3.18 -16.43
CA ILE A 298 -28.05 4.39 -16.46
C ILE A 298 -29.20 4.24 -17.46
N PHE A 299 -28.94 3.69 -18.64
CA PHE A 299 -29.96 3.50 -19.67
C PHE A 299 -31.01 2.45 -19.26
N ASN A 300 -30.57 1.31 -18.69
CA ASN A 300 -31.47 0.28 -18.18
C ASN A 300 -32.33 0.78 -17.02
N ARG A 301 -31.75 1.56 -16.10
CA ARG A 301 -32.53 2.23 -15.05
C ARG A 301 -33.54 3.21 -15.64
N ALA A 302 -33.17 3.98 -16.66
CA ALA A 302 -34.10 4.90 -17.33
C ALA A 302 -35.31 4.17 -17.95
N LEU A 303 -35.09 3.02 -18.59
CA LEU A 303 -36.15 2.17 -19.13
C LEU A 303 -37.11 1.68 -18.03
N LEU A 304 -36.57 1.22 -16.90
CA LEU A 304 -37.38 0.79 -15.76
C LEU A 304 -38.15 1.95 -15.12
N LEU A 305 -37.55 3.14 -15.05
CA LEU A 305 -38.22 4.35 -14.56
C LEU A 305 -39.35 4.82 -15.49
N ASP A 306 -39.20 4.66 -16.82
CA ASP A 306 -40.28 4.92 -17.79
C ASP A 306 -41.45 3.94 -17.59
N ARG A 307 -41.14 2.65 -17.41
CA ARG A 307 -42.13 1.58 -17.15
C ARG A 307 -42.90 1.78 -15.83
N THR A 308 -42.19 2.10 -14.75
CA THR A 308 -42.77 2.35 -13.42
C THR A 308 -43.46 3.72 -13.31
N GLY A 309 -43.34 4.59 -14.33
CA GLY A 309 -44.03 5.87 -14.42
C GLY A 309 -43.29 7.06 -13.83
N ASN A 310 -42.06 6.89 -13.33
CA ASN A 310 -41.20 7.99 -12.89
C ASN A 310 -40.52 8.68 -14.08
N LEU A 311 -41.34 9.31 -14.92
CA LEU A 311 -40.93 9.91 -16.20
C LEU A 311 -39.85 10.99 -16.05
N ARG A 312 -39.89 11.77 -14.96
CA ARG A 312 -38.89 12.84 -14.73
C ARG A 312 -37.50 12.26 -14.45
N ALA A 313 -37.41 11.20 -13.64
CA ALA A 313 -36.15 10.52 -13.38
C ALA A 313 -35.65 9.78 -14.62
N ALA A 314 -36.54 9.15 -15.39
CA ALA A 314 -36.20 8.53 -16.69
C ALA A 314 -35.60 9.56 -17.66
N ILE A 315 -36.21 10.74 -17.81
CA ILE A 315 -35.70 11.82 -18.67
C ILE A 315 -34.31 12.28 -18.24
N ARG A 316 -34.04 12.41 -16.93
CA ARG A 316 -32.72 12.77 -16.41
C ARG A 316 -31.68 11.74 -16.84
N ASP A 317 -31.98 10.47 -16.65
CA ASP A 317 -31.04 9.38 -16.95
C ASP A 317 -30.84 9.21 -18.46
N TYR A 318 -31.90 9.29 -19.28
CA TYR A 318 -31.76 9.37 -20.75
C TYR A 318 -30.93 10.55 -21.19
N SER A 319 -31.08 11.71 -20.54
CA SER A 319 -30.29 12.89 -20.87
C SER A 319 -28.81 12.71 -20.56
N ALA A 320 -28.46 12.05 -19.46
CA ALA A 320 -27.08 11.70 -19.13
C ALA A 320 -26.46 10.76 -20.18
N VAL A 321 -27.23 9.77 -20.66
CA VAL A 321 -26.81 8.86 -21.75
C VAL A 321 -26.60 9.63 -23.05
N ILE A 322 -27.55 10.51 -23.43
CA ILE A 322 -27.51 11.30 -24.66
C ILE A 322 -26.39 12.35 -24.65
N GLU A 323 -26.05 12.91 -23.49
CA GLU A 323 -24.90 13.82 -23.36
C GLU A 323 -23.59 13.12 -23.75
N GLN A 324 -23.43 11.86 -23.32
CA GLN A 324 -22.28 11.05 -23.72
C GLN A 324 -22.39 10.56 -25.16
N PHE A 325 -23.59 10.22 -25.62
CA PHE A 325 -23.91 9.68 -26.95
C PHE A 325 -25.00 10.50 -27.67
N PRO A 326 -24.67 11.68 -28.25
CA PRO A 326 -25.66 12.59 -28.83
C PRO A 326 -26.45 12.04 -30.02
N ASN A 327 -25.95 10.98 -30.66
CA ASN A 327 -26.56 10.33 -31.81
C ASN A 327 -27.16 8.95 -31.47
N PHE A 328 -27.36 8.63 -30.19
CA PHE A 328 -28.02 7.41 -29.77
C PHE A 328 -29.54 7.54 -30.02
N TRP A 329 -30.00 7.03 -31.16
CA TRP A 329 -31.38 7.21 -31.63
C TRP A 329 -32.39 6.55 -30.70
N THR A 330 -32.06 5.35 -30.22
CA THR A 330 -32.87 4.58 -29.28
C THR A 330 -33.13 5.42 -28.02
N GLY A 331 -32.09 6.00 -27.41
CA GLY A 331 -32.25 6.86 -26.23
C GLY A 331 -33.00 8.16 -26.48
N LEU A 332 -32.78 8.83 -27.63
CA LEU A 332 -33.55 10.01 -28.01
C LEU A 332 -35.04 9.69 -28.16
N SER A 333 -35.38 8.53 -28.74
CA SER A 333 -36.75 8.08 -28.95
C SER A 333 -37.47 7.83 -27.61
N TYR A 334 -36.83 7.11 -26.69
CA TYR A 334 -37.40 6.88 -25.35
C TYR A 334 -37.58 8.18 -24.56
N ARG A 335 -36.64 9.13 -24.67
CA ARG A 335 -36.78 10.44 -24.01
C ARG A 335 -37.91 11.27 -24.63
N ALA A 336 -38.06 11.27 -25.95
CA ALA A 336 -39.17 11.94 -26.64
C ALA A 336 -40.53 11.37 -26.20
N HIS A 337 -40.63 10.04 -26.07
CA HIS A 337 -41.81 9.37 -25.54
C HIS A 337 -42.15 9.83 -24.11
N CYS A 338 -41.16 9.90 -23.22
CA CYS A 338 -41.35 10.44 -21.86
C CYS A 338 -41.83 11.90 -21.88
N TYR A 339 -41.26 12.74 -22.75
CA TYR A 339 -41.69 14.13 -22.91
C TYR A 339 -43.14 14.24 -23.40
N ARG A 340 -43.56 13.40 -24.37
CA ARG A 340 -44.96 13.37 -24.81
C ARG A 340 -45.91 12.97 -23.68
N ARG A 341 -45.56 11.93 -22.91
CA ARG A 341 -46.35 11.48 -21.75
C ARG A 341 -46.48 12.56 -20.65
N LEU A 342 -45.50 13.46 -20.52
CA LEU A 342 -45.53 14.60 -19.60
C LEU A 342 -46.14 15.89 -20.22
N GLY A 343 -46.59 15.87 -21.47
CA GLY A 343 -47.13 17.05 -22.17
C GLY A 343 -46.07 18.06 -22.65
N MET A 344 -44.79 17.71 -22.63
CA MET A 344 -43.69 18.57 -23.08
C MET A 344 -43.45 18.45 -24.60
N ILE A 345 -44.46 18.80 -25.40
CA ILE A 345 -44.51 18.54 -26.85
C ILE A 345 -43.30 19.12 -27.60
N ALA A 346 -42.95 20.39 -27.37
CA ALA A 346 -41.82 21.03 -28.05
C ALA A 346 -40.46 20.34 -27.81
N LYS A 347 -40.26 19.74 -26.63
CA LYS A 347 -39.02 18.99 -26.35
C LYS A 347 -39.02 17.62 -27.03
N ALA A 348 -40.18 16.96 -27.11
CA ALA A 348 -40.33 15.70 -27.82
C ALA A 348 -40.04 15.88 -29.33
N GLU A 349 -40.66 16.88 -29.96
CA GLU A 349 -40.46 17.19 -31.39
C GLU A 349 -39.00 17.53 -31.70
N LEU A 350 -38.29 18.19 -30.78
CA LEU A 350 -36.87 18.50 -30.93
C LEU A 350 -36.02 17.22 -30.95
N ASP A 351 -36.29 16.26 -30.07
CA ASP A 351 -35.59 14.97 -30.06
C ASP A 351 -35.94 14.12 -31.29
N GLU A 352 -37.20 14.11 -31.73
CA GLU A 352 -37.64 13.46 -32.97
C GLU A 352 -36.97 14.07 -34.21
N PHE A 353 -36.87 15.40 -34.28
CA PHE A 353 -36.14 16.11 -35.33
C PHE A 353 -34.64 15.77 -35.34
N ARG A 354 -34.02 15.63 -34.16
CA ARG A 354 -32.62 15.20 -34.06
C ARG A 354 -32.43 13.79 -34.61
N ILE A 355 -33.35 12.87 -34.34
CA ILE A 355 -33.34 11.51 -34.89
C ILE A 355 -33.45 11.57 -36.43
N PHE A 356 -34.44 12.29 -36.96
CA PHE A 356 -34.64 12.43 -38.41
C PHE A 356 -33.41 13.02 -39.11
N LYS A 357 -32.84 14.10 -38.56
CA LYS A 357 -31.61 14.72 -39.07
C LYS A 357 -30.43 13.76 -39.06
N ALA A 358 -30.28 12.98 -37.98
CA ALA A 358 -29.20 12.00 -37.88
C ALA A 358 -29.35 10.83 -38.87
N GLN A 359 -30.58 10.37 -39.12
CA GLN A 359 -30.89 9.35 -40.13
C GLN A 359 -30.62 9.87 -41.54
N MET A 360 -31.07 11.09 -41.87
CA MET A 360 -30.79 11.74 -43.15
C MET A 360 -29.29 11.90 -43.39
N ASN A 361 -28.54 12.36 -42.38
CA ASN A 361 -27.08 12.46 -42.44
C ASN A 361 -26.40 11.10 -42.68
N LYS A 362 -26.93 10.01 -42.11
CA LYS A 362 -26.44 8.64 -42.39
C LYS A 362 -26.69 8.25 -43.86
N HIS A 363 -27.86 8.55 -44.40
CA HIS A 363 -28.19 8.27 -45.82
C HIS A 363 -27.31 9.06 -46.80
N VAL A 364 -26.95 10.29 -46.46
CA VAL A 364 -26.10 11.18 -47.29
C VAL A 364 -24.60 10.95 -47.03
N GLY A 365 -24.23 9.97 -46.20
CA GLY A 365 -22.82 9.62 -45.90
C GLY A 365 -22.09 10.60 -44.97
N VAL A 366 -22.78 11.59 -44.41
CA VAL A 366 -22.24 12.59 -43.48
C VAL A 366 -22.37 12.07 -42.05
N GLN A 367 -21.55 11.10 -41.66
CA GLN A 367 -21.48 10.62 -40.27
C GLN A 367 -20.39 11.34 -39.49
N LYS A 368 -20.76 11.88 -38.31
CA LYS A 368 -19.81 12.47 -37.38
C LYS A 368 -18.96 11.36 -36.76
N ARG A 369 -17.73 11.16 -37.27
CA ARG A 369 -16.77 10.19 -36.73
C ARG A 369 -16.30 10.62 -35.35
N TRP A 370 -16.13 9.66 -34.44
CA TRP A 370 -15.56 9.94 -33.12
C TRP A 370 -14.12 10.42 -33.24
N SER A 371 -13.72 11.32 -32.32
CA SER A 371 -12.33 11.73 -32.22
C SER A 371 -11.44 10.55 -31.83
N LYS A 372 -10.17 10.57 -32.24
CA LYS A 372 -9.19 9.53 -31.85
C LYS A 372 -9.09 9.35 -30.33
N ASN A 373 -9.26 10.43 -29.56
CA ASN A 373 -9.26 10.39 -28.09
C ASN A 373 -10.49 9.66 -27.55
N LYS A 374 -11.68 9.93 -28.08
CA LYS A 374 -12.92 9.25 -27.67
C LYS A 374 -12.91 7.77 -28.05
N LEU A 375 -12.36 7.42 -29.22
CA LEU A 375 -12.09 6.03 -29.62
C LEU A 375 -11.11 5.33 -28.66
N LYS A 376 -10.11 6.04 -28.12
CA LYS A 376 -9.16 5.49 -27.16
C LYS A 376 -9.75 5.32 -25.75
N GLU A 377 -10.66 6.22 -25.34
CA GLU A 377 -11.46 6.06 -24.12
C GLU A 377 -12.41 4.86 -24.22
N MET A 378 -13.08 4.69 -25.37
CA MET A 378 -13.98 3.56 -25.60
C MET A 378 -13.29 2.20 -25.66
N ARG A 379 -12.00 2.14 -26.01
CA ARG A 379 -11.21 0.90 -25.98
C ARG A 379 -10.77 0.46 -24.58
N LYS A 380 -10.94 1.29 -23.55
CA LYS A 380 -10.42 1.04 -22.20
C LYS A 380 -11.45 0.48 -21.21
N ARG A 381 -12.68 0.24 -21.63
CA ARG A 381 -13.73 -0.40 -20.83
C ARG A 381 -14.56 -1.29 -21.74
N SER A 382 -14.92 -2.47 -21.24
CA SER A 382 -15.82 -3.46 -21.85
C SER A 382 -16.84 -2.76 -22.75
N GLU A 383 -16.82 -3.12 -24.04
CA GLU A 383 -17.47 -2.46 -25.17
C GLU A 383 -18.69 -1.59 -24.80
N ILE A 384 -18.50 -0.28 -24.65
CA ILE A 384 -19.61 0.67 -24.47
C ILE A 384 -20.27 0.87 -25.84
N ASP A 385 -20.98 -0.14 -26.33
CA ASP A 385 -21.89 -0.03 -27.46
C ASP A 385 -23.31 0.20 -26.91
N PRO A 386 -23.82 1.45 -26.88
CA PRO A 386 -25.11 1.76 -26.28
C PRO A 386 -26.29 0.96 -26.83
N GLU A 387 -26.12 0.30 -27.99
CA GLU A 387 -27.13 -0.58 -28.58
C GLU A 387 -27.16 -1.99 -27.95
N LYS A 388 -26.13 -2.38 -27.18
CA LYS A 388 -26.02 -3.67 -26.48
C LYS A 388 -26.53 -3.64 -25.02
N TYR A 389 -27.28 -2.61 -24.63
CA TYR A 389 -27.77 -2.43 -23.26
C TYR A 389 -28.57 -3.62 -22.68
N ASN A 390 -29.22 -4.40 -23.54
CA ASN A 390 -29.98 -5.60 -23.17
C ASN A 390 -29.16 -6.89 -23.11
N GLN A 391 -27.85 -6.84 -23.39
CA GLN A 391 -27.00 -8.03 -23.38
C GLN A 391 -26.42 -8.26 -21.98
N ILE A 392 -26.39 -9.53 -21.59
CA ILE A 392 -25.76 -9.96 -20.34
C ILE A 392 -24.25 -9.72 -20.46
N VAL A 393 -23.66 -9.15 -19.42
CA VAL A 393 -22.23 -8.84 -19.39
C VAL A 393 -21.49 -10.04 -18.82
N VAL A 394 -20.50 -10.51 -19.57
CA VAL A 394 -19.53 -11.53 -19.15
C VAL A 394 -18.22 -10.81 -18.84
N ALA A 395 -17.49 -11.26 -17.83
CA ALA A 395 -16.16 -10.71 -17.53
C ALA A 395 -15.21 -10.89 -18.73
N ASP A 396 -14.50 -9.82 -19.12
CA ASP A 396 -13.58 -9.83 -20.28
C ASP A 396 -12.33 -10.71 -20.02
N GLU A 397 -11.83 -10.77 -18.78
CA GLU A 397 -10.70 -11.62 -18.40
C GLU A 397 -10.87 -12.15 -16.97
N ASN A 398 -10.82 -13.48 -16.81
CA ASN A 398 -10.71 -14.11 -15.50
C ASN A 398 -9.21 -14.29 -15.19
N THR A 399 -8.65 -13.41 -14.37
CA THR A 399 -7.32 -13.63 -13.79
C THR A 399 -7.41 -14.79 -12.81
N VAL A 400 -6.91 -15.96 -13.19
CA VAL A 400 -6.60 -17.02 -12.22
C VAL A 400 -5.42 -16.49 -11.41
N GLU A 401 -5.65 -16.12 -10.15
CA GLU A 401 -4.53 -15.86 -9.25
C GLU A 401 -3.85 -17.19 -8.95
N HIS A 402 -2.62 -17.36 -9.42
CA HIS A 402 -1.80 -18.51 -9.05
C HIS A 402 -1.34 -18.36 -7.61
N GLU A 403 -1.81 -19.27 -6.76
CA GLU A 403 -1.21 -19.50 -5.46
C GLU A 403 0.15 -20.18 -5.69
N TYR A 404 1.23 -19.45 -5.43
CA TYR A 404 2.57 -20.01 -5.44
C TYR A 404 2.76 -20.80 -4.14
N ASP A 405 2.88 -22.12 -4.23
CA ASP A 405 3.15 -22.96 -3.07
C ASP A 405 4.53 -22.63 -2.48
N SER A 406 4.54 -22.24 -1.20
CA SER A 406 5.74 -21.92 -0.44
C SER A 406 5.57 -22.29 1.04
N GLU A 407 6.66 -22.66 1.70
CA GLU A 407 6.71 -22.96 3.15
C GLU A 407 6.39 -21.73 4.03
N TYR A 408 6.38 -20.52 3.45
CA TYR A 408 6.14 -19.28 4.18
C TYR A 408 4.65 -18.87 4.14
N ARG A 409 3.81 -19.41 5.06
CA ARG A 409 2.43 -18.94 5.29
C ARG A 409 2.17 -18.50 6.76
N GLY A 410 1.66 -17.28 6.93
CA GLY A 410 1.16 -16.71 8.18
C GLY A 410 0.24 -15.51 7.91
N GLN A 411 -0.74 -15.24 8.78
CA GLN A 411 -1.69 -14.12 8.63
C GLN A 411 -1.35 -13.00 9.62
N ILE A 412 -1.11 -11.77 9.13
CA ILE A 412 -0.77 -10.63 10.01
C ILE A 412 -1.98 -9.78 10.38
N GLN A 413 -2.07 -9.53 11.68
CA GLN A 413 -2.88 -8.52 12.36
C GLN A 413 -2.84 -7.15 11.69
N HIS A 414 -4.00 -6.67 11.25
CA HIS A 414 -4.16 -5.33 10.73
C HIS A 414 -4.12 -4.30 11.87
N ARG A 415 -3.01 -3.58 12.04
CA ARG A 415 -2.98 -2.38 12.88
C ARG A 415 -3.30 -1.17 12.02
N LYS A 416 -4.35 -0.43 12.40
CA LYS A 416 -4.75 0.81 11.72
C LYS A 416 -3.75 1.90 12.12
N VAL A 417 -2.88 2.29 11.20
CA VAL A 417 -1.93 3.40 11.38
C VAL A 417 -2.38 4.57 10.50
N GLU A 418 -2.47 5.76 11.10
CA GLU A 418 -2.74 7.01 10.39
C GLU A 418 -1.49 7.43 9.61
N VAL A 419 -1.68 7.94 8.40
CA VAL A 419 -0.59 8.31 7.49
C VAL A 419 -0.17 9.74 7.81
N GLU A 420 0.63 9.91 8.85
CA GLU A 420 1.17 11.21 9.27
C GLU A 420 2.68 11.24 9.14
N LEU A 421 3.23 12.40 8.80
CA LEU A 421 4.68 12.62 8.82
C LEU A 421 5.18 12.55 10.27
N MET A 422 6.37 11.97 10.49
CA MET A 422 7.06 12.08 11.76
C MET A 422 7.38 13.56 12.08
N PRO A 423 7.28 13.96 13.36
CA PRO A 423 7.46 15.35 13.76
C PRO A 423 8.92 15.80 13.64
N MET A 424 9.15 17.11 13.77
CA MET A 424 10.50 17.68 13.83
C MET A 424 11.30 17.12 15.01
N TYR A 425 12.62 17.04 14.86
CA TYR A 425 13.52 16.85 15.99
C TYR A 425 13.58 18.14 16.81
N GLU A 426 13.61 17.99 18.14
CA GLU A 426 13.66 19.11 19.07
C GLU A 426 14.63 18.83 20.23
N VAL A 427 15.12 19.91 20.85
CA VAL A 427 15.82 19.84 22.14
C VAL A 427 14.78 19.69 23.24
N SER A 428 14.98 18.70 24.10
CA SER A 428 14.04 18.32 25.14
C SER A 428 14.75 17.77 26.38
N TYR A 429 14.03 17.67 27.49
CA TYR A 429 14.45 16.87 28.64
C TYR A 429 14.01 15.40 28.53
N LEU A 430 13.17 15.09 27.54
CA LEU A 430 12.67 13.75 27.30
C LEU A 430 13.64 12.97 26.40
N PRO A 431 13.90 11.69 26.70
CA PRO A 431 14.81 10.89 25.91
C PRO A 431 14.22 10.55 24.53
N TYR A 432 15.09 10.47 23.52
CA TYR A 432 14.76 9.86 22.24
C TYR A 432 14.31 8.40 22.45
N GLN A 433 13.22 8.01 21.77
CA GLN A 433 12.73 6.64 21.80
C GLN A 433 12.33 6.21 20.40
N ASN A 434 12.85 5.05 20.00
CA ASN A 434 12.46 4.35 18.78
C ASN A 434 12.46 2.85 19.06
N GLY A 435 12.06 2.03 18.08
CA GLY A 435 12.04 0.58 18.18
C GLY A 435 13.40 -0.08 18.41
N ILE A 436 14.50 0.67 18.22
CA ILE A 436 15.87 0.22 18.45
C ILE A 436 16.45 0.98 19.65
N SER A 437 16.67 0.29 20.77
CA SER A 437 17.20 0.88 22.00
C SER A 437 18.69 1.22 21.96
N SER A 438 19.42 0.77 20.94
CA SER A 438 20.86 1.02 20.79
C SER A 438 21.21 2.33 20.08
N TYR A 439 20.25 2.96 19.39
CA TYR A 439 20.44 4.27 18.76
C TYR A 439 19.91 5.38 19.68
N GLN A 440 20.71 6.42 19.86
CA GLN A 440 20.31 7.66 20.52
C GLN A 440 20.65 8.82 19.60
N ALA A 441 19.72 9.75 19.46
CA ALA A 441 19.96 11.00 18.75
C ALA A 441 21.08 11.77 19.46
N PHE A 442 22.16 12.04 18.74
CA PHE A 442 23.37 12.66 19.26
C PHE A 442 23.62 13.99 18.56
N TYR A 443 23.92 15.02 19.34
CA TYR A 443 24.36 16.30 18.83
C TYR A 443 25.44 16.90 19.71
N LYS A 444 26.61 17.16 19.09
CA LYS A 444 27.83 17.53 19.81
C LYS A 444 27.69 18.82 20.60
N GLU A 445 27.16 19.89 20.01
CA GLU A 445 27.02 21.18 20.70
C GLU A 445 26.13 21.08 21.95
N LEU A 446 25.12 20.21 21.92
CA LEU A 446 24.25 19.98 23.06
C LEU A 446 24.96 19.21 24.19
N GLU A 447 25.83 18.26 23.84
CA GLU A 447 26.65 17.56 24.82
C GLU A 447 27.73 18.48 25.42
N ASP A 448 28.35 19.32 24.61
CA ASP A 448 29.29 20.35 25.09
C ASP A 448 28.57 21.33 26.05
N PHE A 449 27.33 21.72 25.74
CA PHE A 449 26.49 22.53 26.63
C PHE A 449 26.20 21.82 27.97
N ASN A 450 25.80 20.54 27.92
CA ASN A 450 25.53 19.75 29.12
C ASN A 450 26.76 19.61 30.02
N LEU A 451 27.94 19.43 29.41
CA LEU A 451 29.21 19.32 30.12
C LEU A 451 29.67 20.65 30.72
N GLN A 452 29.41 21.77 30.04
CA GLN A 452 29.85 23.09 30.50
C GLN A 452 28.95 23.69 31.58
N HIS A 453 27.63 23.49 31.46
CA HIS A 453 26.64 24.20 32.28
C HIS A 453 25.96 23.35 33.34
N HIS A 454 26.12 22.02 33.30
CA HIS A 454 25.56 21.07 34.27
C HIS A 454 24.09 21.34 34.62
N PRO A 455 23.18 21.36 33.62
CA PRO A 455 21.77 21.60 33.86
C PRO A 455 21.18 20.54 34.80
N GLN A 456 20.21 20.93 35.64
CA GLN A 456 19.56 20.02 36.59
C GLN A 456 18.94 18.79 35.90
N HIS A 457 18.45 18.98 34.68
CA HIS A 457 18.01 17.91 33.79
C HIS A 457 18.87 17.95 32.52
N LYS A 458 19.41 16.80 32.11
CA LYS A 458 20.23 16.71 30.90
C LYS A 458 19.39 17.05 29.67
N LEU A 459 19.90 17.95 28.83
CA LEU A 459 19.29 18.26 27.55
C LEU A 459 19.61 17.18 26.53
N MET A 460 18.61 16.70 25.81
CA MET A 460 18.70 15.63 24.82
C MET A 460 17.98 16.04 23.53
N LEU A 461 18.30 15.35 22.44
CA LEU A 461 17.47 15.41 21.25
C LEU A 461 16.38 14.35 21.33
N THR A 462 15.19 14.70 20.86
CA THR A 462 14.08 13.77 20.72
C THR A 462 13.32 14.04 19.43
N CYS A 463 12.69 12.99 18.92
CA CYS A 463 11.66 13.07 17.91
C CYS A 463 10.46 12.29 18.48
N ARG A 464 9.27 12.88 18.44
CA ARG A 464 8.03 12.30 19.00
C ARG A 464 8.09 12.07 20.52
N PRO A 465 8.21 13.14 21.33
CA PRO A 465 8.20 13.02 22.79
C PRO A 465 6.92 12.34 23.31
N LYS A 466 7.06 11.48 24.33
CA LYS A 466 5.91 10.90 25.04
C LYS A 466 5.12 11.98 25.77
N GLN A 467 3.81 11.78 25.88
CA GLN A 467 2.96 12.62 26.72
C GLN A 467 3.44 12.58 28.16
N LEU A 468 3.47 13.74 28.80
CA LEU A 468 3.91 13.90 30.19
C LEU A 468 2.89 13.28 31.15
N THR A 469 3.40 12.62 32.20
CA THR A 469 2.56 12.27 33.35
C THR A 469 2.31 13.51 34.22
N ALA A 470 1.27 13.48 35.06
CA ALA A 470 0.96 14.59 35.97
C ALA A 470 2.13 14.95 36.90
N GLU A 471 2.92 13.96 37.33
CA GLU A 471 4.12 14.17 38.14
C GLU A 471 5.24 14.86 37.35
N GLN A 472 5.47 14.43 36.10
CA GLN A 472 6.46 15.05 35.22
C GLN A 472 6.08 16.49 34.89
N SER A 473 4.80 16.78 34.62
CA SER A 473 4.32 18.14 34.41
C SER A 473 4.59 19.03 35.62
N LYS A 474 4.26 18.58 36.84
CA LYS A 474 4.55 19.33 38.08
C LYS A 474 6.05 19.58 38.26
N MET A 475 6.89 18.59 37.98
CA MET A 475 8.34 18.71 38.05
C MET A 475 8.86 19.78 37.08
N TYR A 476 8.40 19.80 35.83
CA TYR A 476 8.85 20.79 34.85
C TYR A 476 8.33 22.20 35.15
N PHE A 477 7.13 22.36 35.70
CA PHE A 477 6.67 23.66 36.20
C PHE A 477 7.54 24.18 37.35
N ALA A 478 7.88 23.33 38.33
CA ALA A 478 8.78 23.71 39.40
C ALA A 478 10.19 24.08 38.88
N ASN A 479 10.68 23.37 37.86
CA ASN A 479 11.94 23.72 37.19
C ASN A 479 11.86 25.09 36.49
N ILE A 480 10.74 25.43 35.84
CA ILE A 480 10.52 26.75 35.23
C ILE A 480 10.56 27.86 36.29
N ASP A 481 9.91 27.66 37.44
CA ASP A 481 9.90 28.62 38.54
C ASP A 481 11.31 28.83 39.10
N GLN A 482 12.05 27.74 39.31
CA GLN A 482 13.43 27.76 39.78
C GLN A 482 14.36 28.48 38.79
N LEU A 483 14.31 28.14 37.51
CA LEU A 483 15.10 28.79 36.46
C LEU A 483 14.76 30.28 36.38
N SER A 484 13.49 30.65 36.55
CA SER A 484 13.06 32.05 36.55
C SER A 484 13.63 32.85 37.71
N ALA A 485 13.67 32.28 38.92
CA ALA A 485 14.34 32.90 40.07
C ALA A 485 15.85 33.05 39.82
N GLN A 486 16.50 32.00 39.30
CA GLN A 486 17.94 32.04 38.98
C GLN A 486 18.28 33.10 37.92
N ILE A 487 17.41 33.31 36.93
CA ILE A 487 17.58 34.35 35.90
C ILE A 487 17.50 35.75 36.51
N GLN A 488 16.60 35.98 37.47
CA GLN A 488 16.48 37.27 38.16
C GLN A 488 17.71 37.60 39.00
N ASP A 489 18.31 36.59 39.64
CA ASP A 489 19.48 36.76 40.51
C ASP A 489 20.81 36.78 39.74
N ALA A 490 20.82 36.32 38.49
CA ALA A 490 22.04 36.18 37.69
C ALA A 490 22.59 37.54 37.22
N LYS A 491 23.85 37.83 37.61
CA LYS A 491 24.53 39.09 37.27
C LYS A 491 25.42 39.01 36.01
N ASN A 492 25.66 37.81 35.50
CA ASN A 492 26.52 37.55 34.35
C ASN A 492 25.69 37.18 33.11
N ILE A 493 25.92 37.89 32.00
CA ILE A 493 25.23 37.68 30.73
C ILE A 493 25.37 36.22 30.25
N LYS A 494 26.56 35.61 30.41
CA LYS A 494 26.79 34.22 29.99
C LYS A 494 25.93 33.22 30.78
N SER A 495 25.74 33.43 32.09
CA SER A 495 24.88 32.57 32.90
C SER A 495 23.40 32.80 32.61
N VAL A 496 22.99 34.06 32.41
CA VAL A 496 21.60 34.40 32.04
C VAL A 496 21.21 33.69 30.75
N LYS A 497 22.06 33.74 29.71
CA LYS A 497 21.83 33.04 28.44
C LYS A 497 21.66 31.52 28.62
N SER A 498 22.54 30.87 29.38
CA SER A 498 22.43 29.42 29.59
C SER A 498 21.16 29.03 30.35
N LEU A 499 20.70 29.88 31.27
CA LEU A 499 19.47 29.66 32.03
C LEU A 499 18.23 29.93 31.17
N LEU A 500 18.23 30.98 30.35
CA LEU A 500 17.17 31.26 29.38
C LEU A 500 17.00 30.12 28.38
N PHE A 501 18.09 29.56 27.86
CA PHE A 501 18.03 28.42 26.96
C PHE A 501 17.42 27.18 27.65
N GLN A 502 17.83 26.87 28.89
CA GLN A 502 17.23 25.79 29.67
C GLN A 502 15.73 26.02 29.92
N ARG A 503 15.34 27.25 30.28
CA ARG A 503 13.94 27.59 30.52
C ARG A 503 13.10 27.51 29.26
N ALA A 504 13.65 27.93 28.11
CA ALA A 504 13.01 27.75 26.81
C ALA A 504 12.75 26.27 26.49
N VAL A 505 13.68 25.37 26.80
CA VAL A 505 13.47 23.93 26.65
C VAL A 505 12.38 23.43 27.60
N ALA A 506 12.35 23.89 28.86
CA ALA A 506 11.29 23.56 29.81
C ALA A 506 9.90 24.03 29.32
N TYR A 507 9.83 25.23 28.74
CA TYR A 507 8.63 25.75 28.09
C TYR A 507 8.22 24.93 26.86
N THR A 508 9.19 24.47 26.06
CA THR A 508 8.91 23.58 24.91
C THR A 508 8.27 22.27 25.39
N VAL A 509 8.85 21.64 26.42
CA VAL A 509 8.35 20.37 27.00
C VAL A 509 6.95 20.52 27.58
N THR A 510 6.65 21.68 28.17
CA THR A 510 5.31 22.01 28.71
C THR A 510 4.36 22.61 27.66
N GLN A 511 4.77 22.65 26.39
CA GLN A 511 4.02 23.18 25.24
C GLN A 511 3.66 24.68 25.34
N ASN A 512 4.37 25.45 26.17
CA ASN A 512 4.27 26.90 26.21
C ASN A 512 5.21 27.55 25.18
N TYR A 513 4.88 27.37 23.90
CA TYR A 513 5.74 27.78 22.80
C TYR A 513 5.93 29.31 22.71
N ASP A 514 4.95 30.12 23.12
CA ASP A 514 5.09 31.60 23.14
C ASP A 514 6.23 32.04 24.07
N ALA A 515 6.24 31.53 25.31
CA ALA A 515 7.29 31.86 26.28
C ALA A 515 8.66 31.31 25.84
N ALA A 516 8.69 30.11 25.25
CA ALA A 516 9.91 29.55 24.68
C ALA A 516 10.49 30.44 23.57
N ILE A 517 9.66 30.91 22.63
CA ILE A 517 10.08 31.79 21.53
C ILE A 517 10.63 33.11 22.07
N GLN A 518 10.05 33.67 23.13
CA GLN A 518 10.53 34.89 23.76
C GLN A 518 11.93 34.69 24.35
N ASP A 519 12.12 33.66 25.18
CA ASP A 519 13.42 33.34 25.78
C ASP A 519 14.49 33.08 24.71
N LEU A 520 14.16 32.33 23.66
CA LEU A 520 15.09 32.05 22.55
C LEU A 520 15.41 33.29 21.72
N THR A 521 14.48 34.23 21.60
CA THR A 521 14.72 35.49 20.89
C THR A 521 15.72 36.37 21.64
N VAL A 522 15.63 36.41 22.97
CA VAL A 522 16.63 37.08 23.82
C VAL A 522 17.98 36.36 23.69
N CYS A 523 18.01 35.03 23.71
CA CYS A 523 19.25 34.28 23.49
C CYS A 523 19.92 34.62 22.15
N ILE A 524 19.14 34.81 21.07
CA ILE A 524 19.63 35.11 19.72
C ILE A 524 20.09 36.57 19.58
N SER A 525 19.43 37.53 20.24
CA SER A 525 19.88 38.92 20.21
C SER A 525 21.24 39.11 20.86
N GLU A 526 21.55 38.29 21.87
CA GLU A 526 22.83 38.30 22.58
C GLU A 526 23.90 37.41 21.92
N ASP A 527 23.50 36.28 21.32
CA ASP A 527 24.41 35.38 20.60
C ASP A 527 23.80 34.86 19.30
N SER A 528 24.18 35.50 18.19
CA SER A 528 23.78 35.12 16.85
C SER A 528 24.59 33.96 16.26
N THR A 529 25.49 33.33 17.01
CA THR A 529 26.36 32.23 16.54
C THR A 529 25.87 30.84 16.96
N SER A 530 24.84 30.75 17.80
CA SER A 530 24.31 29.49 18.30
C SER A 530 23.31 28.83 17.34
N ALA A 531 23.77 27.82 16.59
CA ALA A 531 22.92 27.06 15.66
C ALA A 531 21.73 26.40 16.38
N VAL A 532 21.97 25.80 17.55
CA VAL A 532 20.93 25.14 18.36
C VAL A 532 19.83 26.09 18.83
N THR A 533 20.14 27.36 19.08
CA THR A 533 19.14 28.34 19.53
C THR A 533 18.21 28.75 18.40
N PHE A 534 18.76 29.01 17.20
CA PHE A 534 17.94 29.24 15.99
C PHE A 534 17.08 28.02 15.67
N TRP A 535 17.66 26.82 15.75
CA TRP A 535 16.96 25.57 15.54
C TRP A 535 15.77 25.39 16.48
N GLN A 536 16.00 25.51 17.80
CA GLN A 536 14.93 25.34 18.78
C GLN A 536 13.82 26.38 18.60
N ARG A 537 14.18 27.62 18.22
CA ARG A 537 13.20 28.68 17.96
C ARG A 537 12.35 28.36 16.74
N ALA A 538 12.95 27.87 15.67
CA ALA A 538 12.24 27.38 14.50
C ALA A 538 11.24 26.27 14.85
N VAL A 539 11.63 25.29 15.67
CA VAL A 539 10.71 24.23 16.11
C VAL A 539 9.52 24.80 16.87
N CYS A 540 9.76 25.68 17.84
CA CYS A 540 8.67 26.30 18.61
C CYS A 540 7.73 27.13 17.72
N GLN A 541 8.29 27.89 16.78
CA GLN A 541 7.50 28.65 15.80
C GLN A 541 6.67 27.73 14.90
N PHE A 542 7.24 26.60 14.46
CA PHE A 542 6.53 25.61 13.65
C PHE A 542 5.34 25.03 14.41
N MET A 543 5.54 24.57 15.64
CA MET A 543 4.47 24.03 16.49
C MET A 543 3.37 25.06 16.76
N MET A 544 3.75 26.31 17.02
CA MET A 544 2.80 27.41 17.18
C MET A 544 2.03 27.72 15.89
N ASN A 545 2.67 27.62 14.74
CA ASN A 545 2.02 27.83 13.44
C ASN A 545 1.02 26.71 13.14
N ASP A 546 1.37 25.46 13.43
CA ASP A 546 0.46 24.32 13.26
C ASP A 546 -0.81 24.47 14.13
N PHE A 547 -0.64 24.83 15.41
CA PHE A 547 -1.76 25.15 16.30
C PHE A 547 -2.62 26.31 15.77
N ASN A 548 -2.00 27.39 15.30
CA ASN A 548 -2.74 28.53 14.73
C ASN A 548 -3.48 28.15 13.44
N ALA A 549 -2.88 27.32 12.59
CA ALA A 549 -3.51 26.81 11.37
C ALA A 549 -4.73 25.94 11.69
N SER A 550 -4.68 25.14 12.76
CA SER A 550 -5.84 24.37 13.24
C SER A 550 -7.04 25.25 13.63
N LYS A 551 -6.79 26.53 13.96
CA LYS A 551 -7.81 27.55 14.25
C LYS A 551 -8.21 28.38 13.02
N GLY A 552 -7.72 28.04 11.83
CA GLY A 552 -8.01 28.74 10.58
C GLY A 552 -7.23 30.05 10.37
N VAL A 553 -6.15 30.29 11.13
CA VAL A 553 -5.30 31.47 10.95
C VAL A 553 -4.32 31.24 9.79
N ASP A 554 -4.16 32.22 8.90
CA ASP A 554 -3.12 32.15 7.86
C ASP A 554 -1.72 32.27 8.48
N THR A 555 -0.89 31.27 8.24
CA THR A 555 0.46 31.15 8.80
C THR A 555 1.56 31.29 7.76
N GLN A 556 1.27 31.65 6.49
CA GLN A 556 2.28 31.75 5.44
C GLN A 556 3.44 32.69 5.81
N LEU A 557 3.14 33.88 6.33
CA LEU A 557 4.16 34.84 6.76
C LEU A 557 4.95 34.35 7.98
N LYS A 558 4.31 33.58 8.87
CA LYS A 558 4.97 33.01 10.06
C LYS A 558 5.86 31.81 9.71
N ALA A 559 5.50 31.06 8.67
CA ALA A 559 6.32 29.96 8.13
C ALA A 559 7.61 30.47 7.46
N ALA A 560 7.61 31.70 6.93
CA ALA A 560 8.83 32.33 6.42
C ALA A 560 9.87 32.56 7.53
N LYS A 561 9.44 33.01 8.71
CA LYS A 561 10.33 33.18 9.88
C LYS A 561 10.94 31.86 10.33
N THR A 562 10.14 30.79 10.35
CA THR A 562 10.62 29.44 10.65
C THR A 562 11.68 28.99 9.64
N LEU A 563 11.45 29.25 8.35
CA LEU A 563 12.40 28.92 7.30
C LEU A 563 13.70 29.73 7.42
N ASP A 564 13.61 31.01 7.76
CA ASP A 564 14.77 31.88 7.97
C ASP A 564 15.64 31.39 9.12
N ASP A 565 15.02 31.02 10.26
CA ASP A 565 15.73 30.46 11.41
C ASP A 565 16.44 29.13 11.05
N LEU A 566 15.78 28.22 10.33
CA LEU A 566 16.40 26.98 9.86
C LEU A 566 17.53 27.22 8.87
N ASN A 567 17.39 28.19 7.95
CA ASN A 567 18.44 28.56 7.01
C ASN A 567 19.66 29.15 7.72
N HIS A 568 19.46 29.99 8.74
CA HIS A 568 20.55 30.52 9.56
C HIS A 568 21.23 29.42 10.36
N ALA A 569 20.48 28.53 11.00
CA ALA A 569 21.04 27.38 11.71
C ALA A 569 21.90 26.50 10.77
N ILE A 570 21.42 26.19 9.56
CA ILE A 570 22.17 25.41 8.56
C ILE A 570 23.44 26.14 8.10
N LYS A 571 23.41 27.47 8.01
CA LYS A 571 24.59 28.26 7.67
C LYS A 571 25.66 28.18 8.75
N LEU A 572 25.25 28.13 10.02
CA LEU A 572 26.15 28.00 11.17
C LEU A 572 26.68 26.57 11.33
N ASP A 573 25.83 25.57 11.10
CA ASP A 573 26.17 24.14 11.23
C ASP A 573 25.71 23.32 10.01
N PRO A 574 26.46 23.38 8.89
CA PRO A 574 26.05 22.76 7.63
C PRO A 574 26.16 21.24 7.60
N GLN A 575 26.76 20.62 8.63
CA GLN A 575 26.93 19.16 8.73
C GLN A 575 25.87 18.49 9.62
N ASN A 576 24.94 19.27 10.17
CA ASN A 576 23.89 18.75 11.05
C ASN A 576 22.70 18.19 10.26
N ALA A 577 22.56 16.87 10.27
CA ALA A 577 21.49 16.15 9.58
C ALA A 577 20.07 16.57 10.05
N TYR A 578 19.89 16.86 11.35
CA TYR A 578 18.59 17.19 11.93
C TYR A 578 18.03 18.51 11.40
N LEU A 579 18.90 19.47 11.07
CA LEU A 579 18.48 20.76 10.50
C LEU A 579 17.88 20.61 9.10
N TYR A 580 18.51 19.80 8.24
CA TYR A 580 17.96 19.49 6.92
C TYR A 580 16.67 18.69 7.05
N TYR A 581 16.60 17.72 7.97
CA TYR A 581 15.38 16.96 8.24
C TYR A 581 14.22 17.88 8.68
N ASN A 582 14.45 18.79 9.62
CA ASN A 582 13.42 19.73 10.07
C ASN A 582 13.00 20.69 8.96
N ARG A 583 13.93 21.20 8.15
CA ARG A 583 13.58 22.05 6.99
C ARG A 583 12.79 21.28 5.94
N ALA A 584 13.09 20.00 5.73
CA ALA A 584 12.32 19.12 4.88
C ALA A 584 10.88 18.90 5.39
N ASN A 585 10.68 18.76 6.71
CA ASN A 585 9.33 18.69 7.31
C ASN A 585 8.52 19.96 7.01
N LEU A 586 9.14 21.14 7.13
CA LEU A 586 8.51 22.42 6.77
C LEU A 586 8.12 22.48 5.29
N TYR A 587 8.98 22.02 4.38
CA TYR A 587 8.64 21.95 2.96
C TYR A 587 7.53 20.93 2.67
N ALA A 588 7.56 19.76 3.31
CA ALA A 588 6.56 18.72 3.10
C ALA A 588 5.15 19.16 3.52
N THR A 589 5.04 19.86 4.65
CA THR A 589 3.75 20.43 5.14
C THR A 589 3.20 21.52 4.24
N ARG A 590 4.07 22.23 3.52
CA ARG A 590 3.71 23.24 2.52
C ARG A 590 3.43 22.67 1.12
N ASN A 591 3.51 21.35 0.95
CA ASN A 591 3.43 20.65 -0.34
C ASN A 591 4.58 20.99 -1.31
N ASP A 592 5.70 21.51 -0.82
CA ASP A 592 6.93 21.77 -1.58
C ASP A 592 7.76 20.46 -1.71
N ASP A 593 7.14 19.41 -2.26
CA ASP A 593 7.66 18.04 -2.20
C ASP A 593 9.06 17.88 -2.85
N GLN A 594 9.42 18.72 -3.83
CA GLN A 594 10.76 18.69 -4.45
C GLN A 594 11.87 19.15 -3.50
N LEU A 595 11.63 20.24 -2.77
CA LEU A 595 12.57 20.77 -1.79
C LEU A 595 12.65 19.84 -0.58
N ALA A 596 11.51 19.28 -0.15
CA ALA A 596 11.46 18.27 0.90
C ALA A 596 12.32 17.04 0.57
N ILE A 597 12.18 16.48 -0.64
CA ILE A 597 13.01 15.33 -1.07
C ILE A 597 14.50 15.69 -1.04
N LYS A 598 14.88 16.87 -1.54
CA LYS A 598 16.28 17.32 -1.56
C LYS A 598 16.87 17.41 -0.16
N ASP A 599 16.12 17.95 0.80
CA ASP A 599 16.61 18.09 2.17
C ASP A 599 16.58 16.77 2.96
N TYR A 600 15.57 15.92 2.80
CA TYR A 600 15.58 14.57 3.41
C TYR A 600 16.74 13.73 2.89
N THR A 601 16.98 13.75 1.58
CA THR A 601 18.12 13.04 0.98
C THR A 601 19.47 13.58 1.48
N LYS A 602 19.58 14.90 1.67
CA LYS A 602 20.76 15.50 2.30
C LYS A 602 20.92 15.09 3.76
N ALA A 603 19.84 15.05 4.53
CA ALA A 603 19.85 14.59 5.93
C ALA A 603 20.33 13.14 6.04
N ILE A 604 19.81 12.25 5.19
CA ILE A 604 20.20 10.83 5.12
C ILE A 604 21.68 10.67 4.70
N ALA A 605 22.17 11.53 3.80
CA ALA A 605 23.57 11.51 3.41
C ALA A 605 24.53 11.93 4.54
N LEU A 606 24.05 12.75 5.49
CA LEU A 606 24.82 13.18 6.67
C LEU A 606 24.72 12.17 7.82
N ASP A 607 23.53 11.62 8.10
CA ASP A 607 23.31 10.51 9.03
C ASP A 607 22.40 9.44 8.39
N ASN A 608 23.02 8.33 7.98
CA ASN A 608 22.32 7.20 7.36
C ASN A 608 21.55 6.32 8.37
N ARG A 609 21.59 6.65 9.66
CA ARG A 609 20.80 5.98 10.72
C ARG A 609 19.54 6.76 11.09
N LEU A 610 19.29 7.89 10.44
CA LEU A 610 18.14 8.75 10.70
C LEU A 610 16.83 8.14 10.16
N ALA A 611 16.21 7.28 10.97
CA ALA A 611 15.02 6.49 10.58
C ALA A 611 13.85 7.38 10.12
N GLU A 612 13.64 8.52 10.78
CA GLU A 612 12.53 9.43 10.54
C GLU A 612 12.65 10.12 9.18
N ALA A 613 13.89 10.40 8.74
CA ALA A 613 14.13 10.95 7.41
C ALA A 613 13.76 9.94 6.33
N TYR A 614 14.10 8.66 6.50
CA TYR A 614 13.64 7.59 5.60
C TYR A 614 12.10 7.47 5.62
N TYR A 615 11.46 7.53 6.79
CA TYR A 615 10.01 7.42 6.91
C TYR A 615 9.29 8.55 6.16
N ASN A 616 9.66 9.80 6.45
CA ASN A 616 9.03 10.97 5.83
C ASN A 616 9.34 11.06 4.34
N LEU A 617 10.57 10.75 3.92
CA LEU A 617 10.93 10.67 2.49
C LEU A 617 10.11 9.60 1.77
N GLY A 618 9.87 8.46 2.42
CA GLY A 618 9.01 7.39 1.92
C GLY A 618 7.58 7.87 1.65
N ILE A 619 6.98 8.59 2.59
CA ILE A 619 5.65 9.19 2.44
C ILE A 619 5.61 10.22 1.30
N VAL A 620 6.60 11.11 1.22
CA VAL A 620 6.64 12.13 0.17
C VAL A 620 6.78 11.50 -1.22
N HIS A 621 7.61 10.45 -1.37
CA HIS A 621 7.70 9.71 -2.64
C HIS A 621 6.39 9.00 -3.01
N MET A 622 5.68 8.43 -2.02
CA MET A 622 4.35 7.84 -2.23
C MET A 622 3.35 8.87 -2.74
N LYS A 623 3.31 10.05 -2.12
CA LYS A 623 2.45 11.17 -2.54
C LYS A 623 2.72 11.62 -3.97
N LYS A 624 3.99 11.62 -4.40
CA LYS A 624 4.39 11.94 -5.79
C LYS A 624 4.14 10.80 -6.80
N GLY A 625 3.63 9.65 -6.38
CA GLY A 625 3.43 8.48 -7.23
C GLY A 625 4.70 7.67 -7.52
N ASN A 626 5.85 8.00 -6.92
CA ASN A 626 7.06 7.18 -7.02
C ASN A 626 7.04 6.06 -5.97
N ARG A 627 6.23 5.04 -6.27
CA ARG A 627 5.99 3.92 -5.36
C ARG A 627 7.24 3.11 -5.04
N ALA A 628 8.11 2.86 -6.01
CA ALA A 628 9.32 2.07 -5.79
C ALA A 628 10.25 2.75 -4.76
N ALA A 629 10.55 4.05 -4.97
CA ALA A 629 11.37 4.81 -4.03
C ALA A 629 10.71 4.93 -2.65
N GLY A 630 9.39 5.13 -2.60
CA GLY A 630 8.70 5.24 -1.31
C GLY A 630 8.72 3.94 -0.51
N MET A 631 8.53 2.77 -1.14
CA MET A 631 8.59 1.47 -0.44
C MET A 631 9.99 1.20 0.09
N ALA A 632 11.03 1.48 -0.70
CA ALA A 632 12.42 1.27 -0.29
C ALA A 632 12.79 2.13 0.93
N ASN A 633 12.36 3.39 0.96
CA ASN A 633 12.60 4.28 2.10
C ASN A 633 11.80 3.86 3.34
N LEU A 634 10.53 3.47 3.20
CA LEU A 634 9.72 2.96 4.32
C LEU A 634 10.27 1.64 4.88
N SER A 635 10.70 0.71 4.02
CA SER A 635 11.41 -0.51 4.41
C SER A 635 12.62 -0.17 5.27
N LYS A 636 13.44 0.79 4.82
CA LYS A 636 14.63 1.23 5.55
C LYS A 636 14.30 1.88 6.90
N ALA A 637 13.23 2.66 6.97
CA ALA A 637 12.75 3.24 8.23
C ALA A 637 12.34 2.15 9.24
N GLY A 638 11.63 1.11 8.77
CA GLY A 638 11.28 -0.07 9.57
C GLY A 638 12.50 -0.82 10.09
N GLU A 639 13.52 -1.01 9.24
CA GLU A 639 14.79 -1.61 9.64
C GLU A 639 15.49 -0.81 10.74
N LEU A 640 15.40 0.51 10.70
CA LEU A 640 16.01 1.43 11.66
C LEU A 640 15.14 1.68 12.91
N GLY A 641 14.00 1.00 13.04
CA GLY A 641 13.20 0.96 14.26
C GLY A 641 11.80 1.55 14.16
N ILE A 642 11.46 2.22 13.04
CA ILE A 642 10.11 2.78 12.84
C ILE A 642 9.19 1.69 12.30
N TYR A 643 8.76 0.78 13.17
CA TYR A 643 7.94 -0.38 12.78
C TYR A 643 6.55 0.00 12.23
N ASP A 644 6.07 1.20 12.53
CA ASP A 644 4.86 1.79 11.92
C ASP A 644 4.96 1.85 10.38
N ALA A 645 6.18 1.90 9.83
CA ALA A 645 6.43 1.91 8.38
C ALA A 645 5.88 0.65 7.67
N TYR A 646 5.98 -0.52 8.30
CA TYR A 646 5.50 -1.78 7.71
C TYR A 646 3.97 -1.79 7.57
N SER A 647 3.26 -1.24 8.56
CA SER A 647 1.80 -1.11 8.49
C SER A 647 1.36 -0.18 7.36
N LEU A 648 2.10 0.91 7.14
CA LEU A 648 1.84 1.85 6.05
C LEU A 648 2.06 1.22 4.67
N MET A 649 3.13 0.42 4.52
CA MET A 649 3.44 -0.29 3.27
C MET A 649 2.32 -1.25 2.86
N LYS A 650 1.72 -1.97 3.82
CA LYS A 650 0.59 -2.88 3.60
C LYS A 650 -0.67 -2.15 3.11
N LYS A 651 -1.04 -1.04 3.75
CA LYS A 651 -2.24 -0.24 3.39
C LYS A 651 -2.21 0.22 1.93
N ASN A 652 -1.05 0.66 1.45
CA ASN A 652 -0.90 1.16 0.07
C ASN A 652 -0.95 0.06 -1.00
N ARG A 653 -0.88 -1.22 -0.64
CA ARG A 653 -1.06 -2.35 -1.60
C ARG A 653 -2.49 -2.77 -1.79
N ALA A 654 -3.30 -2.75 -0.73
CA ALA A 654 -4.72 -3.10 -0.79
C ALA A 654 -5.58 -2.11 -1.59
N SER A 655 -5.01 -0.99 -2.07
CA SER A 655 -5.70 0.01 -2.89
C SER A 655 -5.45 -0.14 -4.40
N LYS A 656 -4.84 -1.25 -4.85
CA LYS A 656 -4.91 -1.69 -6.24
C LYS A 656 -6.22 -2.43 -6.43
#